data_AF-Q21270-F1
#
_entry.id   AF-Q21270-F1
#
_cell.length_a   1.000
_cell.length_b   1.000
_cell.length_c   1.000
_cell.angle_alpha   90.00
_cell.angle_beta   90.00
_cell.angle_gamma   90.00
#
_symmetry.space_group_name_H-M   'P 1'
#
loop_
_entity.id
_entity.type
_entity.pdbx_description
1 polymer ?
#
loop_
_entity_poly.entity_id
_entity_poly.type
_entity_poly.pdbx_seq_one_letter_code
_entity_poly.pdbx_strand_id
1 'polypeptide(L)'
;MSVIDKTSSAVNPLREKVTTACAKKLYNDKDCIKIADFITPLVEDMNLDSNVDRKLHNKLERYELRLNKEYLSEFEKINNIVQKFDELCVKMNSTCTNLSKQMETVKFKSVDLVQKTASLKEKKASIESRCNMINEFLENYSLSSEELRELDECEQSGHLSEFFFKVLERCHEIRENCRNMVQEQGHLAAFEVMEKMQKIDERSHAIICNNLKREFQNLTVDSHQKKQILSKAFKIISQNDAVFQLAIDQYISSRSQELLNQFVEINKMAVQMPEGLAEPLKAVGDMLTSIHELTEQEKQLFSSICSAENLPIVLDECLKSLTSPFKIRVEQLLSTEKNAITIFKMGNILIFYANKFETLIRKDSYFTIMLADLVKTVRQVCIAGINHHVDGLMRKMTSPHYDLLPVPEVRQCLSLYHGLISIAVKTGDLNLLLEPERIYEYVLEPLIQTVQLSATRLKSDIEVSVFTINCLTVIRSAISEISAFKKKIEMIDAMIEGNSDVLVSVQVSEMLEKSGILELYQKFNAVNPAEKKPLSTLPGLESTTVGEAIVMFTQYLHNHASSDHTYDIDQQILASEERQRIRERNTLEFLKVYKMIVDRLGNPTNGYENLHYLPIEHVESVLKFEKEKENTPSSNESESLA
;
A
#
# COMPACT_ATOMS: atom_id res chain seq x y z
N MET A 1 61.54 -94.76 139.16
CA MET A 1 61.67 -94.57 140.62
C MET A 1 60.29 -94.24 141.16
N SER A 2 59.72 -94.86 142.18
CA SER A 2 60.20 -95.80 143.18
C SER A 2 58.92 -96.47 143.74
N VAL A 3 58.86 -97.79 143.86
CA VAL A 3 59.17 -98.51 145.11
C VAL A 3 57.99 -98.53 146.08
N ILE A 4 57.40 -99.74 146.14
CA ILE A 4 57.19 -100.53 147.37
C ILE A 4 56.04 -100.15 148.31
N ASP A 5 55.24 -101.20 148.52
CA ASP A 5 54.49 -101.59 149.71
C ASP A 5 53.56 -100.57 150.35
N LYS A 6 52.28 -100.97 150.43
CA LYS A 6 51.84 -101.62 151.67
C LYS A 6 50.49 -102.31 151.52
N THR A 7 50.47 -103.48 152.12
CA THR A 7 49.36 -104.34 152.48
C THR A 7 48.37 -103.64 153.42
N SER A 8 47.09 -104.03 153.31
CA SER A 8 45.91 -103.76 154.19
C SER A 8 45.49 -102.29 154.36
N SER A 9 44.22 -101.87 154.23
CA SER A 9 42.93 -102.50 154.50
C SER A 9 41.87 -102.20 153.42
N ALA A 10 41.10 -103.21 153.05
CA ALA A 10 40.12 -103.19 151.97
C ALA A 10 38.88 -102.32 152.24
N VAL A 11 38.79 -101.18 151.54
CA VAL A 11 37.50 -100.60 151.11
C VAL A 11 37.64 -100.38 149.61
N ASN A 12 36.90 -101.14 148.80
CA ASN A 12 37.09 -101.18 147.36
C ASN A 12 36.68 -99.84 146.70
N PRO A 13 37.61 -99.05 146.13
CA PRO A 13 37.27 -97.79 145.45
C PRO A 13 36.44 -98.00 144.18
N LEU A 14 36.50 -99.19 143.55
CA LEU A 14 35.58 -99.55 142.47
C LEU A 14 34.16 -99.73 143.01
N ARG A 15 33.99 -100.26 144.23
CA ARG A 15 32.66 -100.33 144.85
C ARG A 15 32.12 -98.94 145.09
N GLU A 16 32.93 -97.99 145.54
CA GLU A 16 32.49 -96.59 145.70
C GLU A 16 32.13 -95.94 144.35
N LYS A 17 32.96 -96.10 143.31
CA LYS A 17 32.66 -95.57 141.96
C LYS A 17 31.41 -96.21 141.33
N VAL A 18 31.25 -97.53 141.45
CA VAL A 18 30.07 -98.25 140.96
C VAL A 18 28.83 -97.87 141.76
N THR A 19 28.93 -97.73 143.09
CA THR A 19 27.80 -97.29 143.93
C THR A 19 27.42 -95.85 143.59
N THR A 20 28.38 -94.97 143.32
CA THR A 20 28.14 -93.58 142.89
C THR A 20 27.52 -93.51 141.48
N ALA A 21 27.99 -94.35 140.54
CA ALA A 21 27.42 -94.45 139.19
C ALA A 21 26.00 -95.04 139.20
N CYS A 22 25.73 -96.06 140.01
CA CYS A 22 24.40 -96.62 140.21
C CYS A 22 23.46 -95.64 140.94
N ALA A 23 23.97 -94.86 141.91
CA ALA A 23 23.20 -93.84 142.62
C ALA A 23 22.73 -92.69 141.71
N LYS A 24 23.46 -92.41 140.62
CA LYS A 24 23.12 -91.37 139.65
C LYS A 24 21.92 -91.69 138.74
N LYS A 25 21.22 -92.83 138.92
CA LYS A 25 20.02 -93.21 138.15
C LYS A 25 20.15 -92.87 136.65
N LEU A 26 21.24 -93.33 136.03
CA LEU A 26 21.62 -93.04 134.64
C LEU A 26 20.52 -93.35 133.60
N TYR A 27 19.53 -94.17 133.96
CA TYR A 27 18.35 -94.47 133.15
C TYR A 27 17.41 -93.26 132.89
N ASN A 28 17.56 -92.15 133.63
CA ASN A 28 16.76 -90.93 133.40
C ASN A 28 17.48 -89.86 132.54
N ASP A 29 18.76 -90.05 132.21
CA ASP A 29 19.54 -89.05 131.49
C ASP A 29 19.37 -89.23 129.97
N LYS A 30 18.71 -88.26 129.31
CA LYS A 30 18.46 -88.27 127.85
C LYS A 30 19.76 -88.29 127.04
N ASP A 31 20.83 -87.67 127.51
CA ASP A 31 22.10 -87.68 126.79
C ASP A 31 22.80 -89.03 126.95
N CYS A 32 22.70 -89.67 128.12
CA CYS A 32 23.15 -91.05 128.28
C CYS A 32 22.35 -92.03 127.41
N ILE A 33 21.02 -91.89 127.29
CA ILE A 33 20.22 -92.74 126.40
C ILE A 33 20.63 -92.52 124.94
N LYS A 34 20.81 -91.28 124.48
CA LYS A 34 21.30 -91.00 123.12
C LYS A 34 22.67 -91.58 122.85
N ILE A 35 23.59 -91.46 123.81
CA ILE A 35 24.93 -92.05 123.71
C ILE A 35 24.83 -93.58 123.74
N ALA A 36 23.96 -94.15 124.56
CA ALA A 36 23.73 -95.60 124.61
C ALA A 36 23.11 -96.11 123.30
N ASP A 37 22.09 -95.45 122.75
CA ASP A 37 21.50 -95.78 121.45
C ASP A 37 22.52 -95.63 120.31
N PHE A 38 23.41 -94.64 120.40
CA PHE A 38 24.50 -94.44 119.44
C PHE A 38 25.59 -95.53 119.55
N ILE A 39 25.90 -96.00 120.77
CA ILE A 39 26.93 -97.01 121.03
C ILE A 39 26.39 -98.45 120.88
N THR A 40 25.10 -98.69 121.10
CA THR A 40 24.50 -100.05 121.08
C THR A 40 24.77 -100.78 119.75
N PRO A 41 24.53 -100.18 118.57
CA PRO A 41 24.87 -100.80 117.28
C PRO A 41 26.39 -101.00 117.08
N LEU A 42 27.23 -100.20 117.74
CA LEU A 42 28.68 -100.31 117.64
C LEU A 42 29.20 -101.51 118.43
N VAL A 43 28.52 -101.88 119.52
CA VAL A 43 28.93 -102.91 120.50
C VAL A 43 28.24 -104.26 120.31
N GLU A 44 27.08 -104.35 119.64
CA GLU A 44 26.34 -105.62 119.43
C GLU A 44 27.20 -106.77 118.88
N ASP A 45 28.18 -106.48 118.02
CA ASP A 45 29.09 -107.48 117.43
C ASP A 45 30.37 -107.77 118.26
N MET A 46 30.48 -107.27 119.49
CA MET A 46 31.71 -107.39 120.29
C MET A 46 31.60 -108.47 121.36
N ASN A 47 32.22 -109.64 121.11
CA ASN A 47 32.50 -110.60 122.18
C ASN A 47 33.32 -109.94 123.29
N LEU A 48 32.90 -110.18 124.55
CA LEU A 48 33.53 -109.72 125.80
C LEU A 48 34.93 -110.31 125.95
N ASP A 49 35.89 -109.73 125.25
CA ASP A 49 37.31 -110.06 125.33
C ASP A 49 38.10 -108.82 125.75
N SER A 50 39.33 -109.01 126.23
CA SER A 50 40.20 -107.95 126.78
C SER A 50 40.58 -106.79 125.82
N ASN A 51 40.01 -106.73 124.61
CA ASN A 51 40.32 -105.75 123.55
C ASN A 51 39.11 -104.93 123.05
N VAL A 52 38.00 -104.86 123.81
CA VAL A 52 36.79 -104.09 123.44
C VAL A 52 37.08 -102.60 123.27
N ASP A 53 37.84 -101.97 124.18
CA ASP A 53 38.14 -100.52 124.14
C ASP A 53 38.82 -100.09 122.82
N ARG A 54 39.85 -100.83 122.39
CA ARG A 54 40.58 -100.54 121.15
C ARG A 54 39.70 -100.76 119.92
N LYS A 55 38.84 -101.79 119.93
CA LYS A 55 37.91 -102.07 118.83
C LYS A 55 36.82 -100.99 118.73
N LEU A 56 36.32 -100.51 119.86
CA LEU A 56 35.34 -99.43 119.91
C LEU A 56 35.95 -98.12 119.42
N HIS A 57 37.13 -97.75 119.91
CA HIS A 57 37.81 -96.52 119.49
C HIS A 57 38.09 -96.51 117.99
N ASN A 58 38.60 -97.61 117.43
CA ASN A 58 38.83 -97.73 115.98
C ASN A 58 37.52 -97.68 115.16
N LYS A 59 36.41 -98.24 115.66
CA LYS A 59 35.10 -98.13 114.98
C LYS A 59 34.57 -96.70 115.03
N LEU A 60 34.68 -96.03 116.18
CA LEU A 60 34.24 -94.65 116.39
C LEU A 60 35.05 -93.69 115.51
N GLU A 61 36.38 -93.82 115.50
CA GLU A 61 37.28 -93.01 114.67
C GLU A 61 36.99 -93.21 113.17
N ARG A 62 36.77 -94.45 112.72
CA ARG A 62 36.36 -94.72 111.33
C ARG A 62 34.99 -94.16 110.99
N TYR A 63 34.08 -94.10 111.94
CA TYR A 63 32.76 -93.51 111.75
C TYR A 63 32.84 -91.98 111.67
N GLU A 64 33.59 -91.33 112.59
CA GLU A 64 33.85 -89.89 112.55
C GLU A 64 34.56 -89.47 111.25
N LEU A 65 35.58 -90.22 110.81
CA LEU A 65 36.26 -89.99 109.53
C LEU A 65 35.30 -90.10 108.34
N ARG A 66 34.36 -91.04 108.37
CA ARG A 66 33.35 -91.19 107.32
C ARG A 66 32.36 -90.02 107.33
N LEU A 67 31.86 -89.65 108.51
CA LEU A 67 30.93 -88.53 108.66
C LEU A 67 31.56 -87.21 108.21
N ASN A 68 32.82 -86.95 108.59
CA ASN A 68 33.55 -85.77 108.16
C ASN A 68 33.80 -85.74 106.65
N LYS A 69 34.05 -86.91 106.02
CA LYS A 69 34.17 -87.01 104.55
C LYS A 69 32.84 -86.72 103.84
N GLU A 70 31.73 -87.23 104.37
CA GLU A 70 30.39 -86.92 103.85
C GLU A 70 30.07 -85.42 104.02
N TYR A 71 30.39 -84.85 105.18
CA TYR A 71 30.18 -83.42 105.45
C TYR A 71 31.01 -82.53 104.53
N LEU A 72 32.30 -82.85 104.32
CA LEU A 72 33.17 -82.15 103.37
C LEU A 72 32.64 -82.22 101.93
N SER A 73 32.15 -83.39 101.50
CA SER A 73 31.54 -83.59 100.17
C SER A 73 30.30 -82.71 99.99
N GLU A 74 29.40 -82.66 100.99
CA GLU A 74 28.21 -81.80 100.90
C GLU A 74 28.59 -80.31 100.96
N PHE A 75 29.57 -79.93 101.78
CA PHE A 75 30.05 -78.56 101.85
C PHE A 75 30.73 -78.11 100.55
N GLU A 76 31.45 -79.01 99.87
CA GLU A 76 32.07 -78.75 98.57
C GLU A 76 31.00 -78.50 97.48
N LYS A 77 29.88 -79.25 97.50
CA LYS A 77 28.74 -78.98 96.61
C LYS A 77 28.14 -77.60 96.87
N ILE A 78 27.92 -77.24 98.14
CA ILE A 78 27.37 -75.92 98.52
C ILE A 78 28.33 -74.81 98.11
N ASN A 79 29.63 -74.95 98.38
CA ASN A 79 30.63 -73.95 98.01
C ASN A 79 30.70 -73.73 96.50
N ASN A 80 30.61 -74.80 95.70
CA ASN A 80 30.54 -74.69 94.24
C ASN A 80 29.29 -73.94 93.75
N ILE A 81 28.15 -74.09 94.43
CA ILE A 81 26.92 -73.33 94.10
C ILE A 81 27.12 -71.86 94.46
N VAL A 82 27.68 -71.55 95.63
CA VAL A 82 27.94 -70.19 96.08
C VAL A 82 28.93 -69.48 95.15
N GLN A 83 30.01 -70.14 94.74
CA GLN A 83 30.98 -69.58 93.79
C GLN A 83 30.35 -69.33 92.42
N LYS A 84 29.53 -70.26 91.90
CA LYS A 84 28.79 -70.04 90.64
C LYS A 84 27.81 -68.87 90.75
N PHE A 85 27.15 -68.70 91.90
CA PHE A 85 26.25 -67.59 92.13
C PHE A 85 27.01 -66.25 92.20
N ASP A 86 28.16 -66.22 92.88
CA ASP A 86 29.02 -65.04 92.91
C ASP A 86 29.53 -64.66 91.51
N GLU A 87 30.00 -65.64 90.72
CA GLU A 87 30.38 -65.42 89.32
C GLU A 87 29.23 -64.85 88.49
N LEU A 88 28.00 -65.37 88.66
CA LEU A 88 26.81 -64.85 88.00
C LEU A 88 26.48 -63.42 88.42
N CYS A 89 26.59 -63.10 89.71
CA CYS A 89 26.37 -61.75 90.24
C CYS A 89 27.42 -60.76 89.72
N VAL A 90 28.70 -61.12 89.72
CA VAL A 90 29.79 -60.30 89.17
C VAL A 90 29.57 -60.08 87.67
N LYS A 91 29.22 -61.14 86.93
CA LYS A 91 28.93 -61.05 85.50
C LYS A 91 27.73 -60.15 85.24
N MET A 92 26.63 -60.32 85.97
CA MET A 92 25.43 -59.48 85.85
C MET A 92 25.72 -58.01 86.17
N ASN A 93 26.47 -57.72 87.23
CA ASN A 93 26.84 -56.37 87.59
C ASN A 93 27.70 -55.72 86.49
N SER A 94 28.63 -56.48 85.90
CA SER A 94 29.44 -56.04 84.77
C SER A 94 28.59 -55.73 83.53
N THR A 95 27.61 -56.58 83.18
CA THR A 95 26.70 -56.33 82.06
C THR A 95 25.79 -55.14 82.33
N CYS A 96 25.19 -55.01 83.50
CA CYS A 96 24.35 -53.85 83.85
C CYS A 96 25.13 -52.53 83.81
N THR A 97 26.38 -52.53 84.28
CA THR A 97 27.26 -51.35 84.22
C THR A 97 27.61 -50.99 82.78
N ASN A 98 27.92 -51.98 81.94
CA ASN A 98 28.19 -51.77 80.52
C ASN A 98 26.94 -51.27 79.77
N LEU A 99 25.76 -51.83 80.07
CA LEU A 99 24.48 -51.43 79.48
C LEU A 99 24.12 -50.00 79.86
N SER A 100 24.36 -49.61 81.12
CA SER A 100 24.16 -48.23 81.58
C SER A 100 25.09 -47.24 80.87
N LYS A 101 26.39 -47.56 80.73
CA LYS A 101 27.34 -46.73 79.97
C LYS A 101 26.98 -46.60 78.50
N GLN A 102 26.55 -47.70 77.87
CA GLN A 102 26.08 -47.67 76.48
C GLN A 102 24.79 -46.85 76.35
N MET A 103 23.85 -46.98 77.29
CA MET A 103 22.60 -46.23 77.29
C MET A 103 22.83 -44.72 77.46
N GLU A 104 23.77 -44.30 78.33
CA GLU A 104 24.17 -42.90 78.44
C GLU A 104 24.82 -42.38 77.16
N THR A 105 25.71 -43.17 76.55
CA THR A 105 26.37 -42.81 75.28
C THR A 105 25.34 -42.67 74.15
N VAL A 106 24.38 -43.59 74.05
CA VAL A 106 23.29 -43.55 73.07
C VAL A 106 22.37 -42.36 73.35
N LYS A 107 22.05 -42.06 74.62
CA LYS A 107 21.25 -40.90 75.00
C LYS A 107 21.93 -39.59 74.60
N PHE A 108 23.22 -39.43 74.90
CA PHE A 108 23.98 -38.24 74.52
C PHE A 108 24.07 -38.08 72.99
N LYS A 109 24.41 -39.15 72.27
CA LYS A 109 24.42 -39.15 70.80
C LYS A 109 23.04 -38.89 70.21
N SER A 110 21.98 -39.42 70.81
CA SER A 110 20.59 -39.21 70.37
C SER A 110 20.18 -37.75 70.52
N VAL A 111 20.47 -37.11 71.66
CA VAL A 111 20.20 -35.69 71.87
C VAL A 111 20.98 -34.80 70.90
N ASP A 112 22.28 -35.07 70.71
CA ASP A 112 23.12 -34.33 69.74
C ASP A 112 22.61 -34.51 68.29
N LEU A 113 22.24 -35.75 67.91
CA LEU A 113 21.64 -36.03 66.60
C LEU A 113 20.29 -35.31 66.42
N VAL A 114 19.42 -35.29 67.44
CA VAL A 114 18.13 -34.58 67.39
C VAL A 114 18.34 -33.07 67.25
N GLN A 115 19.26 -32.48 68.01
CA GLN A 115 19.58 -31.05 67.90
C GLN A 115 20.17 -30.69 66.53
N LYS A 116 21.12 -31.47 66.03
CA LYS A 116 21.67 -31.29 64.67
C LYS A 116 20.58 -31.44 63.61
N THR A 117 19.72 -32.43 63.75
CA THR A 117 18.59 -32.66 62.82
C THR A 117 17.62 -31.48 62.82
N ALA A 118 17.28 -30.92 63.99
CA ALA A 118 16.44 -29.73 64.10
C ALA A 118 17.09 -28.51 63.41
N SER A 119 18.38 -28.25 63.67
CA SER A 119 19.11 -27.14 63.04
C SER A 119 19.25 -27.29 61.52
N LEU A 120 19.44 -28.51 61.02
CA LEU A 120 19.50 -28.80 59.58
C LEU A 120 18.13 -28.64 58.93
N LYS A 121 17.05 -29.00 59.63
CA LYS A 121 15.68 -28.81 59.14
C LYS A 121 15.31 -27.33 59.02
N GLU A 122 15.71 -26.51 59.99
CA GLU A 122 15.52 -25.06 59.94
C GLU A 122 16.34 -24.42 58.81
N LYS A 123 17.62 -24.79 58.65
CA LYS A 123 18.46 -24.34 57.53
C LYS A 123 17.89 -24.78 56.19
N LYS A 124 17.41 -26.02 56.07
CA LYS A 124 16.75 -26.53 54.86
C LYS A 124 15.51 -25.68 54.52
N ALA A 125 14.65 -25.42 55.49
CA ALA A 125 13.46 -24.59 55.28
C ALA A 125 13.81 -23.15 54.85
N SER A 126 14.85 -22.55 55.45
CA SER A 126 15.34 -21.23 55.05
C SER A 126 15.91 -21.21 53.62
N ILE A 127 16.67 -22.24 53.23
CA ILE A 127 17.19 -22.39 51.87
C ILE A 127 16.05 -22.63 50.88
N GLU A 128 15.09 -23.49 51.18
CA GLU A 128 13.91 -23.75 50.33
C GLU A 128 13.08 -22.47 50.11
N SER A 129 12.84 -21.68 51.17
CA SER A 129 12.16 -20.38 51.04
C SER A 129 12.93 -19.40 50.16
N ARG A 130 14.26 -19.33 50.30
CA ARG A 130 15.11 -18.49 49.44
C ARG A 130 15.15 -18.97 48.00
N CYS A 131 15.24 -20.28 47.77
CA CYS A 131 15.18 -20.87 46.44
C CYS A 131 13.84 -20.55 45.77
N ASN A 132 12.72 -20.64 46.50
CA ASN A 132 11.41 -20.29 45.97
C ASN A 132 11.33 -18.81 45.57
N MET A 133 11.81 -17.88 46.42
CA MET A 133 11.86 -16.45 46.08
C MET A 133 12.76 -16.17 44.86
N ILE A 134 13.91 -16.85 44.75
CA ILE A 134 14.80 -16.68 43.59
C ILE A 134 14.15 -17.26 42.33
N ASN A 135 13.50 -18.41 42.42
CA ASN A 135 12.81 -19.02 41.29
C ASN A 135 11.65 -18.14 40.82
N GLU A 136 10.85 -17.60 41.74
CA GLU A 136 9.78 -16.65 41.42
C GLU A 136 10.34 -15.37 40.79
N PHE A 137 11.48 -14.86 41.29
CA PHE A 137 12.16 -13.73 40.65
C PHE A 137 12.67 -14.07 39.25
N LEU A 138 13.29 -15.23 39.04
CA LEU A 138 13.79 -15.64 37.73
C LEU A 138 12.66 -15.90 36.74
N GLU A 139 11.58 -16.57 37.15
CA GLU A 139 10.43 -16.84 36.29
C GLU A 139 9.74 -15.55 35.83
N ASN A 140 9.66 -14.55 36.71
CA ASN A 140 8.99 -13.27 36.43
C ASN A 140 9.90 -12.23 35.74
N TYR A 141 11.21 -12.25 35.99
CA TYR A 141 12.14 -11.19 35.53
C TYR A 141 13.26 -11.68 34.60
N SER A 142 13.26 -12.95 34.19
CA SER A 142 14.17 -13.45 33.17
C SER A 142 13.41 -14.19 32.07
N LEU A 143 13.91 -14.06 30.84
CA LEU A 143 13.45 -14.90 29.73
C LEU A 143 13.99 -16.30 29.94
N SER A 144 13.14 -17.28 29.70
CA SER A 144 13.49 -18.70 29.78
C SER A 144 14.50 -19.10 28.70
N SER A 145 15.19 -20.21 28.92
CA SER A 145 16.16 -20.75 27.94
C SER A 145 15.52 -21.12 26.60
N GLU A 146 14.22 -21.43 26.58
CA GLU A 146 13.47 -21.72 25.35
C GLU A 146 13.21 -20.45 24.54
N GLU A 147 12.90 -19.34 25.21
CA GLU A 147 12.64 -18.04 24.57
C GLU A 147 13.92 -17.42 24.00
N LEU A 148 15.04 -17.56 24.72
CA LEU A 148 16.35 -17.16 24.20
C LEU A 148 16.75 -18.01 22.98
N ARG A 149 16.43 -19.31 23.00
CA ARG A 149 16.68 -20.19 21.85
C ARG A 149 15.86 -19.78 20.64
N GLU A 150 14.59 -19.41 20.81
CA GLU A 150 13.76 -18.91 19.72
C GLU A 150 14.36 -17.65 19.08
N LEU A 151 14.90 -16.73 19.87
CA LEU A 151 15.59 -15.53 19.35
C LEU A 151 16.83 -15.91 18.54
N ASP A 152 17.63 -16.87 19.02
CA ASP A 152 18.81 -17.36 18.30
C ASP A 152 18.42 -18.06 16.98
N GLU A 153 17.36 -18.88 16.99
CA GLU A 153 16.85 -19.57 15.81
C GLU A 153 16.25 -18.60 14.78
N CYS A 154 15.51 -17.58 15.23
CA CYS A 154 14.97 -16.52 14.37
C CYS A 154 16.08 -15.66 13.76
N GLU A 155 17.17 -15.39 14.49
CA GLU A 155 18.32 -14.66 13.95
C GLU A 155 19.05 -15.45 12.86
N GLN A 156 19.25 -16.75 13.08
CA GLN A 156 19.94 -17.61 12.11
C GLN A 156 19.07 -17.93 10.89
N SER A 157 17.79 -18.24 11.11
CA SER A 157 16.84 -18.57 10.04
C SER A 157 16.31 -17.34 9.30
N GLY A 158 16.34 -16.17 9.95
CA GLY A 158 15.73 -14.93 9.48
C GLY A 158 14.20 -15.01 9.34
N HIS A 159 13.53 -16.05 9.84
CA HIS A 159 12.07 -16.22 9.79
C HIS A 159 11.43 -15.84 11.12
N LEU A 160 10.35 -15.07 11.08
CA LEU A 160 9.60 -14.70 12.28
C LEU A 160 8.49 -15.71 12.53
N SER A 161 8.52 -16.37 13.68
CA SER A 161 7.45 -17.24 14.15
C SER A 161 6.41 -16.46 14.98
N GLU A 162 5.26 -17.07 15.25
CA GLU A 162 4.32 -16.52 16.22
C GLU A 162 4.88 -16.56 17.65
N PHE A 163 5.82 -17.47 17.92
CA PHE A 163 6.48 -17.56 19.21
C PHE A 163 7.45 -16.39 19.43
N PHE A 164 8.18 -15.96 18.40
CA PHE A 164 9.03 -14.76 18.45
C PHE A 164 8.27 -13.52 18.96
N PHE A 165 7.07 -13.28 18.44
CA PHE A 165 6.27 -12.13 18.89
C PHE A 165 5.82 -12.25 20.35
N LYS A 166 5.54 -13.47 20.84
CA LYS A 166 5.24 -13.71 22.25
C LYS A 166 6.46 -13.49 23.15
N VAL A 167 7.66 -13.89 22.70
CA VAL A 167 8.91 -13.61 23.41
C VAL A 167 9.14 -12.11 23.54
N LEU A 168 8.85 -11.34 22.48
CA LEU A 168 9.00 -9.89 22.52
C LEU A 168 7.96 -9.22 23.43
N GLU A 169 6.70 -9.66 23.39
CA GLU A 169 5.67 -9.19 24.32
C GLU A 169 6.08 -9.44 25.78
N ARG A 170 6.59 -10.65 26.08
CA ARG A 170 7.14 -10.96 27.41
C ARG A 170 8.33 -10.08 27.77
N CYS A 171 9.22 -9.77 26.82
CA CYS A 171 10.33 -8.84 27.04
C CYS A 171 9.82 -7.45 27.47
N HIS A 172 8.78 -6.94 26.80
CA HIS A 172 8.15 -5.67 27.16
C HIS A 172 7.44 -5.73 28.52
N GLU A 173 6.74 -6.83 28.83
CA GLU A 173 6.12 -7.05 30.14
C GLU A 173 7.16 -7.08 31.27
N ILE A 174 8.28 -7.78 31.09
CA ILE A 174 9.39 -7.80 32.07
C ILE A 174 9.93 -6.40 32.30
N ARG A 175 10.13 -5.61 31.23
CA ARG A 175 10.62 -4.23 31.34
C ARG A 175 9.65 -3.35 32.11
N GLU A 176 8.35 -3.51 31.89
CA GLU A 176 7.34 -2.73 32.59
C GLU A 176 7.22 -3.15 34.07
N ASN A 177 7.28 -4.45 34.35
CA ASN A 177 7.32 -4.96 35.72
C ASN A 177 8.57 -4.47 36.46
N CYS A 178 9.74 -4.48 35.82
CA CYS A 178 10.96 -3.91 36.40
C CYS A 178 10.84 -2.40 36.62
N ARG A 179 10.22 -1.65 35.70
CA ARG A 179 9.99 -0.21 35.85
C ARG A 179 9.12 0.08 37.06
N ASN A 180 8.02 -0.66 37.24
CA ASN A 180 7.13 -0.54 38.39
C ASN A 180 7.86 -0.88 39.71
N MET A 181 8.64 -1.97 39.71
CA MET A 181 9.44 -2.37 40.89
C MET A 181 10.49 -1.32 41.29
N VAL A 182 11.13 -0.65 40.32
CA VAL A 182 12.07 0.45 40.60
C VAL A 182 11.36 1.63 41.25
N GLN A 183 10.15 1.98 40.78
CA GLN A 183 9.36 3.08 41.33
C GLN A 183 8.89 2.80 42.77
N GLU A 184 8.54 1.55 43.08
CA GLU A 184 8.03 1.17 44.39
C GLU A 184 9.13 0.88 45.43
N GLN A 185 10.18 0.13 45.05
CA GLN A 185 11.10 -0.52 46.00
C GLN A 185 12.58 -0.15 45.80
N GLY A 186 12.94 0.51 44.69
CA GLY A 186 14.32 0.96 44.44
C GLY A 186 15.35 -0.16 44.25
N HIS A 187 14.94 -1.35 43.80
CA HIS A 187 15.82 -2.49 43.63
C HIS A 187 16.83 -2.31 42.47
N LEU A 188 18.13 -2.22 42.79
CA LEU A 188 19.21 -2.05 41.82
C LEU A 188 19.29 -3.15 40.76
N ALA A 189 18.96 -4.40 41.13
CA ALA A 189 18.95 -5.53 40.20
C ALA A 189 17.98 -5.34 39.02
N ALA A 190 16.93 -4.52 39.19
CA ALA A 190 16.00 -4.19 38.13
C ALA A 190 16.67 -3.45 36.97
N PHE A 191 17.65 -2.58 37.25
CA PHE A 191 18.35 -1.84 36.21
C PHE A 191 19.18 -2.76 35.30
N GLU A 192 19.84 -3.77 35.88
CA GLU A 192 20.60 -4.77 35.11
C GLU A 192 19.67 -5.62 34.23
N VAL A 193 18.49 -6.00 34.74
CA VAL A 193 17.48 -6.72 33.96
C VAL A 193 16.94 -5.84 32.84
N MET A 194 16.60 -4.58 33.12
CA MET A 194 16.13 -3.63 32.11
C MET A 194 17.16 -3.40 31.00
N GLU A 195 18.45 -3.31 31.33
CA GLU A 195 19.52 -3.17 30.32
C GLU A 195 19.63 -4.43 29.45
N LYS A 196 19.54 -5.62 30.05
CA LYS A 196 19.52 -6.89 29.29
C LYS A 196 18.31 -6.97 28.37
N MET A 197 17.12 -6.61 28.86
CA MET A 197 15.91 -6.61 28.05
C MET A 197 15.95 -5.55 26.95
N GLN A 198 16.57 -4.39 27.18
CA GLN A 198 16.80 -3.38 26.13
C GLN A 198 17.72 -3.93 25.02
N LYS A 199 18.80 -4.65 25.36
CA LYS A 199 19.66 -5.30 24.37
C LYS A 199 18.93 -6.36 23.57
N ILE A 200 18.04 -7.12 24.22
CA ILE A 200 17.20 -8.11 23.55
C ILE A 200 16.18 -7.42 22.64
N ASP A 201 15.59 -6.33 23.08
CA ASP A 201 14.68 -5.50 22.28
C ASP A 201 15.39 -4.96 21.02
N GLU A 202 16.58 -4.36 21.15
CA GLU A 202 17.40 -3.90 20.02
C GLU A 202 17.77 -5.04 19.07
N ARG A 203 18.15 -6.21 19.61
CA ARG A 203 18.43 -7.42 18.82
C ARG A 203 17.18 -7.87 18.05
N SER A 204 16.02 -7.90 18.69
CA SER A 204 14.74 -8.26 18.07
C SER A 204 14.38 -7.32 16.93
N HIS A 205 14.57 -6.01 17.10
CA HIS A 205 14.37 -5.04 16.01
C HIS A 205 15.28 -5.33 14.81
N ALA A 206 16.55 -5.67 15.03
CA ALA A 206 17.46 -6.05 13.94
C ALA A 206 17.02 -7.34 13.22
N ILE A 207 16.56 -8.35 13.96
CA ILE A 207 16.00 -9.59 13.39
C ILE A 207 14.77 -9.28 12.53
N ILE A 208 13.86 -8.43 13.03
CA ILE A 208 12.67 -8.03 12.28
C ILE A 208 13.09 -7.29 11.00
N CYS A 209 13.98 -6.31 11.05
CA CYS A 209 14.45 -5.59 9.85
C CYS A 209 15.05 -6.52 8.79
N ASN A 210 15.84 -7.52 9.20
CA ASN A 210 16.41 -8.51 8.29
C ASN A 210 15.32 -9.40 7.68
N ASN A 211 14.33 -9.83 8.46
CA ASN A 211 13.18 -10.56 7.95
C ASN A 211 12.38 -9.72 6.95
N LEU A 212 12.03 -8.48 7.30
CA LEU A 212 11.28 -7.56 6.44
C LEU A 212 11.95 -7.41 5.08
N LYS A 213 13.27 -7.13 5.06
CA LYS A 213 14.05 -7.01 3.82
C LYS A 213 13.92 -8.25 2.92
N ARG A 214 13.99 -9.45 3.51
CA ARG A 214 13.89 -10.71 2.77
C ARG A 214 12.47 -10.98 2.28
N GLU A 215 11.47 -10.72 3.12
CA GLU A 215 10.07 -10.97 2.77
C GLU A 215 9.56 -9.98 1.71
N PHE A 216 9.98 -8.71 1.74
CA PHE A 216 9.59 -7.71 0.74
C PHE A 216 10.01 -8.05 -0.68
N GLN A 217 11.19 -8.68 -0.85
CA GLN A 217 11.66 -9.15 -2.16
C GLN A 217 10.77 -10.27 -2.74
N ASN A 218 10.10 -11.04 -1.88
CA ASN A 218 9.26 -12.18 -2.27
C ASN A 218 7.77 -11.95 -1.94
N LEU A 219 7.38 -10.68 -1.79
CA LEU A 219 6.04 -10.30 -1.37
C LEU A 219 5.13 -10.19 -2.60
N THR A 220 4.09 -11.03 -2.64
CA THR A 220 3.06 -11.01 -3.68
C THR A 220 1.69 -10.70 -3.08
N VAL A 221 0.73 -10.34 -3.94
CA VAL A 221 -0.65 -10.04 -3.53
C VAL A 221 -1.31 -11.26 -2.85
N ASP A 222 -0.97 -12.48 -3.24
CA ASP A 222 -1.57 -13.71 -2.69
C ASP A 222 -0.92 -14.21 -1.39
N SER A 223 0.13 -13.55 -0.91
CA SER A 223 0.91 -14.00 0.26
C SER A 223 0.24 -13.67 1.61
N HIS A 224 -0.93 -14.26 1.91
CA HIS A 224 -1.74 -13.92 3.10
C HIS A 224 -1.00 -14.10 4.43
N GLN A 225 -0.36 -15.26 4.64
CA GLN A 225 0.39 -15.53 5.88
C GLN A 225 1.56 -14.56 6.07
N LYS A 226 2.29 -14.23 4.99
CA LYS A 226 3.37 -13.23 5.05
C LYS A 226 2.82 -11.87 5.46
N LYS A 227 1.71 -11.42 4.86
CA LYS A 227 1.08 -10.13 5.21
C LYS A 227 0.71 -10.03 6.68
N GLN A 228 0.19 -11.10 7.30
CA GLN A 228 -0.13 -11.11 8.73
C GLN A 228 1.12 -10.96 9.62
N ILE A 229 2.20 -11.68 9.30
CA ILE A 229 3.48 -11.58 10.03
C ILE A 229 4.08 -10.19 9.86
N LEU A 230 4.11 -9.67 8.63
CA LEU A 230 4.60 -8.32 8.33
C LEU A 230 3.79 -7.24 9.06
N SER A 231 2.46 -7.38 9.12
CA SER A 231 1.60 -6.44 9.84
C SER A 231 1.89 -6.44 11.36
N LYS A 232 2.07 -7.62 11.97
CA LYS A 232 2.51 -7.72 13.37
C LYS A 232 3.89 -7.07 13.58
N ALA A 233 4.84 -7.33 12.68
CA ALA A 233 6.18 -6.74 12.72
C ALA A 233 6.16 -5.20 12.62
N PHE A 234 5.39 -4.63 11.68
CA PHE A 234 5.22 -3.19 11.53
C PHE A 234 4.58 -2.54 12.77
N LYS A 235 3.59 -3.21 13.39
CA LYS A 235 2.96 -2.71 14.61
C LYS A 235 3.95 -2.57 15.77
N ILE A 236 4.88 -3.52 15.91
CA ILE A 236 5.94 -3.46 16.92
C ILE A 236 6.93 -2.34 16.60
N ILE A 237 7.45 -2.32 15.37
CA ILE A 237 8.46 -1.34 14.95
C ILE A 237 7.93 0.10 15.00
N SER A 238 6.61 0.31 14.84
CA SER A 238 6.00 1.65 14.89
C SER A 238 6.23 2.42 16.19
N GLN A 239 6.70 1.77 17.26
CA GLN A 239 7.07 2.42 18.52
C GLN A 239 8.44 3.12 18.46
N ASN A 240 9.28 2.79 17.47
CA ASN A 240 10.61 3.36 17.28
C ASN A 240 10.74 3.97 15.89
N ASP A 241 10.63 5.30 15.82
CA ASP A 241 10.64 6.06 14.57
C ASP A 241 11.85 5.74 13.67
N ALA A 242 13.04 5.57 14.25
CA ALA A 242 14.25 5.30 13.47
C ALA A 242 14.19 3.93 12.77
N VAL A 243 13.74 2.90 13.50
CA VAL A 243 13.60 1.53 12.94
C VAL A 243 12.43 1.48 11.96
N PHE A 244 11.35 2.22 12.23
CA PHE A 244 10.21 2.33 11.34
C PHE A 244 10.58 2.95 9.99
N GLN A 245 11.33 4.06 9.99
CA GLN A 245 11.80 4.67 8.75
C GLN A 245 12.72 3.74 7.96
N LEU A 246 13.65 3.04 8.62
CA LEU A 246 14.50 2.04 7.95
C LEU A 246 13.67 0.92 7.31
N ALA A 247 12.61 0.44 7.97
CA ALA A 247 11.71 -0.56 7.41
C ALA A 247 10.95 -0.05 6.18
N ILE A 248 10.49 1.20 6.21
CA ILE A 248 9.84 1.87 5.07
C ILE A 248 10.83 2.02 3.90
N ASP A 249 12.07 2.44 4.15
CA ASP A 249 13.10 2.56 3.12
C ASP A 249 13.43 1.22 2.46
N GLN A 250 13.51 0.13 3.25
CA GLN A 250 13.71 -1.22 2.69
C GLN A 250 12.50 -1.68 1.86
N TYR A 251 11.28 -1.32 2.28
CA TYR A 251 10.07 -1.58 1.50
C TYR A 251 10.14 -0.86 0.15
N ILE A 252 10.35 0.47 0.17
CA ILE A 252 10.46 1.30 -1.03
C ILE A 252 11.55 0.76 -1.97
N SER A 253 12.73 0.42 -1.44
CA SER A 253 13.84 -0.11 -2.24
C SER A 253 13.49 -1.43 -2.94
N SER A 254 12.82 -2.35 -2.24
CA SER A 254 12.45 -3.66 -2.80
C SER A 254 11.34 -3.52 -3.84
N ARG A 255 10.30 -2.74 -3.51
CA ARG A 255 9.12 -2.57 -4.36
C ARG A 255 9.39 -1.71 -5.59
N SER A 256 10.18 -0.65 -5.47
CA SER A 256 10.60 0.18 -6.63
C SER A 256 11.39 -0.62 -7.66
N GLN A 257 12.23 -1.57 -7.23
CA GLN A 257 12.95 -2.46 -8.13
C GLN A 257 12.01 -3.45 -8.83
N GLU A 258 11.03 -4.00 -8.09
CA GLU A 258 10.05 -4.91 -8.66
C GLU A 258 9.15 -4.20 -9.69
N LEU A 259 8.65 -3.01 -9.36
CA LEU A 259 7.87 -2.18 -10.27
C LEU A 259 8.67 -1.84 -11.54
N LEU A 260 9.97 -1.51 -11.38
CA LEU A 260 10.85 -1.24 -12.52
C LEU A 260 11.02 -2.47 -13.42
N ASN A 261 11.23 -3.65 -12.84
CA ASN A 261 11.34 -4.89 -13.60
C ASN A 261 10.05 -5.18 -14.39
N GLN A 262 8.88 -5.05 -13.75
CA GLN A 262 7.60 -5.25 -14.40
C GLN A 262 7.37 -4.22 -15.52
N PHE A 263 7.71 -2.95 -15.30
CA PHE A 263 7.63 -1.93 -16.33
C PHE A 263 8.55 -2.23 -17.52
N VAL A 264 9.78 -2.70 -17.28
CA VAL A 264 10.71 -3.10 -18.35
C VAL A 264 10.13 -4.24 -19.18
N GLU A 265 9.49 -5.24 -18.56
CA GLU A 265 8.84 -6.34 -19.29
C GLU A 265 7.64 -5.84 -20.12
N ILE A 266 6.79 -4.98 -19.55
CA ILE A 266 5.68 -4.34 -20.30
C ILE A 266 6.22 -3.59 -21.53
N ASN A 267 7.31 -2.83 -21.37
CA ASN A 267 7.92 -2.11 -22.48
C ASN A 267 8.53 -3.03 -23.54
N LYS A 268 9.21 -4.10 -23.13
CA LYS A 268 9.77 -5.07 -24.08
C LYS A 268 8.68 -5.70 -24.92
N MET A 269 7.56 -6.07 -24.31
CA MET A 269 6.39 -6.64 -25.01
C MET A 269 5.79 -5.64 -25.99
N ALA A 270 5.69 -4.35 -25.61
CA ALA A 270 5.24 -3.30 -26.50
C ALA A 270 6.19 -3.06 -27.71
N VAL A 271 7.47 -3.39 -27.59
CA VAL A 271 8.50 -3.25 -28.66
C VAL A 271 8.56 -4.47 -29.59
N GLN A 272 8.27 -5.68 -29.09
CA GLN A 272 8.30 -6.91 -29.91
C GLN A 272 7.09 -7.08 -30.84
N MET A 273 6.11 -6.18 -30.78
CA MET A 273 5.10 -6.10 -31.83
C MET A 273 5.80 -5.81 -33.16
N PRO A 274 5.43 -6.47 -34.27
CA PRO A 274 6.14 -6.34 -35.55
C PRO A 274 6.38 -4.87 -35.91
N GLU A 275 7.59 -4.58 -36.40
CA GLU A 275 8.05 -3.25 -36.82
C GLU A 275 6.95 -2.51 -37.60
N GLY A 276 6.38 -1.46 -36.99
CA GLY A 276 5.43 -0.55 -37.64
C GLY A 276 3.99 -0.53 -37.14
N LEU A 277 3.57 -1.30 -36.12
CA LEU A 277 2.14 -1.42 -35.75
C LEU A 277 1.71 -1.08 -34.32
N ALA A 278 2.59 -0.85 -33.35
CA ALA A 278 2.13 -0.27 -32.08
C ALA A 278 1.88 1.23 -32.30
N GLU A 279 0.63 1.61 -32.60
CA GLU A 279 0.23 3.02 -32.67
C GLU A 279 0.75 3.76 -31.42
N PRO A 280 1.56 4.82 -31.55
CA PRO A 280 2.18 5.53 -30.41
C PRO A 280 1.18 5.90 -29.31
N LEU A 281 -0.05 6.26 -29.72
CA LEU A 281 -1.16 6.53 -28.82
C LEU A 281 -1.54 5.33 -27.95
N LYS A 282 -1.68 4.15 -28.57
CA LYS A 282 -2.03 2.91 -27.87
C LYS A 282 -0.89 2.51 -26.93
N ALA A 283 0.37 2.60 -27.37
CA ALA A 283 1.52 2.28 -26.53
C ALA A 283 1.56 3.15 -25.26
N VAL A 284 1.33 4.46 -25.37
CA VAL A 284 1.25 5.36 -24.20
C VAL A 284 0.06 5.02 -23.30
N GLY A 285 -1.11 4.74 -23.89
CA GLY A 285 -2.31 4.34 -23.14
C GLY A 285 -2.15 3.03 -22.38
N ASP A 286 -1.56 2.01 -23.02
CA ASP A 286 -1.29 0.70 -22.43
C ASP A 286 -0.28 0.83 -21.28
N MET A 287 0.84 1.54 -21.48
CA MET A 287 1.83 1.78 -20.41
C MET A 287 1.21 2.49 -19.21
N LEU A 288 0.41 3.54 -19.43
CA LEU A 288 -0.23 4.27 -18.33
C LEU A 288 -1.27 3.43 -17.60
N THR A 289 -2.02 2.61 -18.31
CA THR A 289 -2.98 1.67 -17.72
C THR A 289 -2.25 0.66 -16.84
N SER A 290 -1.19 0.04 -17.35
CA SER A 290 -0.39 -0.90 -16.57
C SER A 290 0.24 -0.25 -15.34
N ILE A 291 0.87 0.93 -15.47
CA ILE A 291 1.45 1.63 -14.30
C ILE A 291 0.36 1.96 -13.26
N HIS A 292 -0.82 2.40 -13.70
CA HIS A 292 -1.94 2.68 -12.82
C HIS A 292 -2.41 1.41 -12.08
N GLU A 293 -2.54 0.28 -12.77
CA GLU A 293 -2.88 -1.01 -12.15
C GLU A 293 -1.81 -1.46 -11.14
N LEU A 294 -0.53 -1.35 -11.50
CA LEU A 294 0.58 -1.64 -10.59
C LEU A 294 0.55 -0.77 -9.34
N THR A 295 0.20 0.51 -9.48
CA THR A 295 0.08 1.45 -8.36
C THR A 295 -1.08 1.07 -7.44
N GLU A 296 -2.23 0.69 -7.99
CA GLU A 296 -3.38 0.26 -7.19
C GLU A 296 -3.10 -1.08 -6.46
N GLN A 297 -2.39 -2.01 -7.10
CA GLN A 297 -1.93 -3.23 -6.45
C GLN A 297 -0.93 -2.94 -5.32
N GLU A 298 0.02 -2.03 -5.55
CA GLU A 298 0.99 -1.62 -4.54
C GLU A 298 0.32 -0.93 -3.35
N LYS A 299 -0.70 -0.11 -3.62
CA LYS A 299 -1.53 0.53 -2.60
C LYS A 299 -2.23 -0.49 -1.71
N GLN A 300 -2.86 -1.49 -2.32
CA GLN A 300 -3.52 -2.57 -1.58
C GLN A 300 -2.50 -3.40 -0.79
N LEU A 301 -1.31 -3.62 -1.36
CA LEU A 301 -0.25 -4.37 -0.71
C LEU A 301 0.27 -3.65 0.54
N PHE A 302 0.66 -2.38 0.42
CA PHE A 302 1.15 -1.60 1.55
C PHE A 302 0.08 -1.42 2.64
N SER A 303 -1.16 -1.15 2.24
CA SER A 303 -2.29 -1.03 3.18
C SER A 303 -2.60 -2.32 3.95
N SER A 304 -2.16 -3.47 3.43
CA SER A 304 -2.33 -4.76 4.12
C SER A 304 -1.28 -5.04 5.21
N ILE A 305 -0.19 -4.26 5.24
CA ILE A 305 0.93 -4.45 6.17
C ILE A 305 1.14 -3.25 7.12
N CYS A 306 0.80 -2.02 6.69
CA CYS A 306 1.04 -0.80 7.45
C CYS A 306 -0.18 0.14 7.39
N SER A 307 -0.21 1.14 8.28
CA SER A 307 -1.25 2.17 8.32
C SER A 307 -1.29 3.04 7.06
N ALA A 308 -2.47 3.59 6.76
CA ALA A 308 -2.72 4.40 5.57
C ALA A 308 -2.06 5.79 5.58
N GLU A 309 -1.49 6.24 6.70
CA GLU A 309 -0.94 7.58 6.86
C GLU A 309 0.31 7.81 5.98
N ASN A 310 1.19 6.81 5.89
CA ASN A 310 2.43 6.89 5.10
C ASN A 310 2.24 6.49 3.63
N LEU A 311 1.05 6.00 3.27
CA LEU A 311 0.76 5.42 1.96
C LEU A 311 1.09 6.37 0.78
N PRO A 312 0.71 7.66 0.79
CA PRO A 312 1.03 8.56 -0.33
C PRO A 312 2.53 8.78 -0.53
N ILE A 313 3.31 8.84 0.56
CA ILE A 313 4.76 9.04 0.51
C ILE A 313 5.44 7.79 -0.03
N VAL A 314 5.05 6.61 0.47
CA VAL A 314 5.60 5.33 0.04
C VAL A 314 5.30 5.05 -1.43
N LEU A 315 4.06 5.24 -1.88
CA LEU A 315 3.69 5.06 -3.28
C LEU A 315 4.49 5.99 -4.21
N ASP A 316 4.67 7.24 -3.81
CA ASP A 316 5.42 8.22 -4.60
C ASP A 316 6.90 7.81 -4.77
N GLU A 317 7.58 7.45 -3.69
CA GLU A 317 8.97 6.98 -3.76
C GLU A 317 9.10 5.62 -4.49
N CYS A 318 8.10 4.74 -4.39
CA CYS A 318 8.06 3.51 -5.19
C CYS A 318 7.98 3.79 -6.69
N LEU A 319 7.12 4.73 -7.13
CA LEU A 319 6.95 5.08 -8.54
C LEU A 319 8.04 5.97 -9.12
N LYS A 320 8.84 6.62 -8.27
CA LYS A 320 9.96 7.48 -8.67
C LYS A 320 10.91 6.78 -9.65
N SER A 321 11.17 5.48 -9.46
CA SER A 321 12.03 4.69 -10.36
C SER A 321 11.48 4.57 -11.80
N LEU A 322 10.16 4.72 -11.99
CA LEU A 322 9.50 4.62 -13.29
C LEU A 322 9.50 5.94 -14.08
N THR A 323 9.74 7.07 -13.41
CA THR A 323 9.62 8.41 -14.02
C THR A 323 10.53 8.60 -15.24
N SER A 324 11.83 8.33 -15.09
CA SER A 324 12.81 8.50 -16.17
C SER A 324 12.59 7.49 -17.32
N PRO A 325 12.47 6.17 -17.07
CA PRO A 325 12.20 5.20 -18.13
C PRO A 325 10.93 5.50 -18.93
N PHE A 326 9.83 5.84 -18.25
CA PHE A 326 8.57 6.20 -18.91
C PHE A 326 8.71 7.49 -19.72
N LYS A 327 9.30 8.54 -19.14
CA LYS A 327 9.52 9.82 -19.82
C LYS A 327 10.31 9.66 -21.11
N ILE A 328 11.47 8.99 -21.04
CA ILE A 328 12.32 8.73 -22.21
C ILE A 328 11.54 7.99 -23.30
N ARG A 329 10.72 7.00 -22.90
CA ARG A 329 9.94 6.23 -23.85
C ARG A 329 8.87 7.06 -24.54
N VAL A 330 8.14 7.90 -23.81
CA VAL A 330 7.14 8.81 -24.39
C VAL A 330 7.82 9.81 -25.34
N GLU A 331 8.95 10.40 -24.95
CA GLU A 331 9.71 11.31 -25.81
C GLU A 331 10.18 10.65 -27.11
N GLN A 332 10.63 9.39 -27.05
CA GLN A 332 10.97 8.60 -28.25
C GLN A 332 9.74 8.39 -29.15
N LEU A 333 8.59 8.00 -28.59
CA LEU A 333 7.36 7.81 -29.36
C LEU A 333 6.91 9.12 -30.02
N LEU A 334 6.99 10.24 -29.30
CA LEU A 334 6.69 11.57 -29.83
C LEU A 334 7.64 11.97 -30.97
N SER A 335 8.92 11.58 -30.92
CA SER A 335 9.87 11.87 -32.00
C SER A 335 9.59 11.11 -33.31
N THR A 336 8.90 9.96 -33.21
CA THR A 336 8.56 9.12 -34.37
C THR A 336 7.20 9.46 -34.99
N GLU A 337 6.26 9.97 -34.19
CA GLU A 337 4.92 10.33 -34.64
C GLU A 337 4.94 11.66 -35.39
N LYS A 338 4.30 11.70 -36.56
CA LYS A 338 4.21 12.91 -37.41
C LYS A 338 2.81 13.50 -37.42
N ASN A 339 1.81 12.71 -37.06
CA ASN A 339 0.43 13.14 -37.05
C ASN A 339 0.14 13.99 -35.82
N ALA A 340 -0.04 15.30 -36.04
CA ALA A 340 -0.38 16.26 -35.00
C ALA A 340 -1.63 15.87 -34.19
N ILE A 341 -2.63 15.25 -34.83
CA ILE A 341 -3.86 14.80 -34.15
C ILE A 341 -3.53 13.65 -33.18
N THR A 342 -2.69 12.69 -33.60
CA THR A 342 -2.27 11.58 -32.73
C THR A 342 -1.46 12.10 -31.54
N ILE A 343 -0.52 13.02 -31.78
CA ILE A 343 0.26 13.68 -30.73
C ILE A 343 -0.67 14.40 -29.74
N PHE A 344 -1.69 15.11 -30.25
CA PHE A 344 -2.67 15.80 -29.40
C PHE A 344 -3.49 14.82 -28.55
N LYS A 345 -3.89 13.67 -29.11
CA LYS A 345 -4.55 12.58 -28.36
C LYS A 345 -3.64 12.00 -27.27
N MET A 346 -2.35 11.84 -27.54
CA MET A 346 -1.38 11.37 -26.53
C MET A 346 -1.32 12.34 -25.35
N GLY A 347 -1.29 13.65 -25.62
CA GLY A 347 -1.36 14.69 -24.59
C GLY A 347 -2.62 14.57 -23.72
N ASN A 348 -3.77 14.32 -24.35
CA ASN A 348 -5.03 14.19 -23.65
C ASN A 348 -5.04 12.98 -22.68
N ILE A 349 -4.47 11.85 -23.10
CA ILE A 349 -4.29 10.69 -22.22
C ILE A 349 -3.37 11.03 -21.05
N LEU A 350 -2.26 11.75 -21.29
CA LEU A 350 -1.35 12.16 -20.21
C LEU A 350 -2.05 13.06 -19.18
N ILE A 351 -2.88 14.01 -19.61
CA ILE A 351 -3.68 14.84 -18.69
C ILE A 351 -4.63 13.99 -17.86
N PHE A 352 -5.36 13.08 -18.52
CA PHE A 352 -6.29 12.19 -17.84
C PHE A 352 -5.60 11.35 -16.75
N TYR A 353 -4.43 10.76 -17.05
CA TYR A 353 -3.69 10.00 -16.05
C TYR A 353 -3.02 10.90 -15.01
N ALA A 354 -2.58 12.11 -15.34
CA ALA A 354 -2.06 13.06 -14.34
C ALA A 354 -3.11 13.35 -13.27
N ASN A 355 -4.36 13.60 -13.66
CA ASN A 355 -5.48 13.80 -12.72
C ASN A 355 -5.76 12.53 -11.88
N LYS A 356 -5.66 11.33 -12.49
CA LYS A 356 -5.78 10.07 -11.75
C LYS A 356 -4.68 9.88 -10.71
N PHE A 357 -3.42 10.11 -11.07
CA PHE A 357 -2.29 9.98 -10.15
C PHE A 357 -2.26 11.07 -9.08
N GLU A 358 -2.76 12.28 -9.39
CA GLU A 358 -3.01 13.32 -8.39
C GLU A 358 -3.99 12.86 -7.33
N THR A 359 -5.09 12.19 -7.74
CA THR A 359 -6.09 11.63 -6.81
C THR A 359 -5.57 10.40 -6.05
N LEU A 360 -4.78 9.56 -6.71
CA LEU A 360 -4.29 8.30 -6.15
C LEU A 360 -3.15 8.49 -5.15
N ILE A 361 -2.29 9.49 -5.37
CA ILE A 361 -1.08 9.75 -4.58
C ILE A 361 -1.13 11.17 -4.01
N ARG A 362 -0.78 12.16 -4.84
CA ARG A 362 -0.86 13.61 -4.59
C ARG A 362 -0.39 14.39 -5.80
N LYS A 363 -0.68 15.70 -5.81
CA LYS A 363 -0.33 16.63 -6.90
C LYS A 363 1.18 16.82 -7.11
N ASP A 364 1.93 16.82 -6.02
CA ASP A 364 3.39 17.03 -5.98
C ASP A 364 4.20 15.73 -6.09
N SER A 365 3.55 14.60 -6.41
CA SER A 365 4.26 13.33 -6.62
C SER A 365 5.22 13.43 -7.82
N TYR A 366 6.34 12.70 -7.79
CA TYR A 366 7.32 12.71 -8.89
C TYR A 366 6.67 12.27 -10.21
N PHE A 367 5.76 11.30 -10.15
CA PHE A 367 5.07 10.79 -11.34
C PHE A 367 4.08 11.82 -11.90
N THR A 368 3.27 12.47 -11.06
CA THR A 368 2.33 13.53 -11.49
C THR A 368 3.09 14.73 -12.09
N ILE A 369 4.19 15.16 -11.46
CA ILE A 369 5.04 16.24 -11.98
C ILE A 369 5.65 15.86 -13.34
N MET A 370 6.17 14.63 -13.47
CA MET A 370 6.72 14.12 -14.72
C MET A 370 5.67 14.08 -15.84
N LEU A 371 4.43 13.68 -15.55
CA LEU A 371 3.33 13.72 -16.51
C LEU A 371 3.00 15.16 -16.93
N ALA A 372 2.96 16.11 -16.00
CA ALA A 372 2.74 17.52 -16.32
C ALA A 372 3.85 18.09 -17.22
N ASP A 373 5.11 17.69 -17.02
CA ASP A 373 6.22 18.08 -17.89
C ASP A 373 6.16 17.42 -19.27
N LEU A 374 5.71 16.16 -19.35
CA LEU A 374 5.41 15.51 -20.63
C LEU A 374 4.28 16.23 -21.37
N VAL A 375 3.23 16.69 -20.69
CA VAL A 375 2.15 17.48 -21.32
C VAL A 375 2.71 18.76 -21.95
N LYS A 376 3.63 19.47 -21.27
CA LYS A 376 4.32 20.64 -21.86
C LYS A 376 5.13 20.27 -23.09
N THR A 377 5.81 19.13 -23.06
CA THR A 377 6.61 18.61 -24.18
C THR A 377 5.72 18.25 -25.37
N VAL A 378 4.62 17.52 -25.13
CA VAL A 378 3.61 17.20 -26.14
C VAL A 378 3.05 18.47 -26.77
N ARG A 379 2.75 19.50 -25.97
CA ARG A 379 2.27 20.79 -26.49
C ARG A 379 3.26 21.41 -27.47
N GLN A 380 4.56 21.45 -27.14
CA GLN A 380 5.58 22.00 -28.02
C GLN A 380 5.73 21.19 -29.33
N VAL A 381 5.77 19.86 -29.22
CA VAL A 381 5.85 18.96 -30.38
C VAL A 381 4.60 19.06 -31.26
N CYS A 382 3.42 19.18 -30.65
CA CYS A 382 2.16 19.37 -31.35
C CYS A 382 2.14 20.68 -32.14
N ILE A 383 2.53 21.81 -31.53
CA ILE A 383 2.60 23.11 -32.22
C ILE A 383 3.57 23.03 -33.40
N ALA A 384 4.76 22.46 -33.20
CA ALA A 384 5.74 22.30 -34.27
C ALA A 384 5.20 21.41 -35.42
N GLY A 385 4.50 20.31 -35.08
CA GLY A 385 3.87 19.42 -36.05
C GLY A 385 2.73 20.08 -36.83
N ILE A 386 1.89 20.87 -36.16
CA ILE A 386 0.82 21.65 -36.80
C ILE A 386 1.43 22.65 -37.79
N ASN A 387 2.36 23.49 -37.33
CA ASN A 387 2.99 24.50 -38.18
C ASN A 387 3.69 23.87 -39.39
N HIS A 388 4.42 22.76 -39.18
CA HIS A 388 5.05 22.04 -40.29
C HIS A 388 4.05 21.52 -41.32
N HIS A 389 2.92 20.97 -40.86
CA HIS A 389 1.88 20.47 -41.74
C HIS A 389 1.20 21.60 -42.51
N VAL A 390 0.81 22.67 -41.81
CA VAL A 390 0.18 23.86 -42.38
C VAL A 390 1.10 24.52 -43.40
N ASP A 391 2.37 24.79 -43.06
CA ASP A 391 3.37 25.32 -43.99
C ASP A 391 3.55 24.44 -45.23
N GLY A 392 3.51 23.11 -45.05
CA GLY A 392 3.55 22.15 -46.14
C GLY A 392 2.36 22.28 -47.10
N LEU A 393 1.15 22.48 -46.57
CA LEU A 393 -0.06 22.74 -47.36
C LEU A 393 0.01 24.11 -48.04
N MET A 394 0.41 25.16 -47.33
CA MET A 394 0.49 26.52 -47.87
C MET A 394 1.48 26.61 -49.03
N ARG A 395 2.63 25.93 -48.95
CA ARG A 395 3.62 25.86 -50.05
C ARG A 395 3.09 25.12 -51.29
N LYS A 396 2.16 24.18 -51.13
CA LYS A 396 1.57 23.41 -52.23
C LYS A 396 0.39 24.10 -52.88
N MET A 397 -0.15 25.15 -52.26
CA MET A 397 -1.32 25.86 -52.77
C MET A 397 -1.02 26.53 -54.11
N THR A 398 -1.51 25.91 -55.19
CA THR A 398 -1.35 26.37 -56.58
C THR A 398 -2.34 27.47 -56.94
N SER A 399 -2.28 27.95 -58.18
CA SER A 399 -3.33 28.79 -58.75
C SER A 399 -4.70 28.12 -58.59
N PRO A 400 -5.76 28.88 -58.23
CA PRO A 400 -7.12 28.38 -58.25
C PRO A 400 -7.48 27.83 -59.64
N HIS A 401 -8.34 26.81 -59.65
CA HIS A 401 -8.83 26.19 -60.88
C HIS A 401 -9.97 27.03 -61.47
N TYR A 402 -10.35 26.75 -62.72
CA TYR A 402 -11.38 27.54 -63.44
C TYR A 402 -12.78 27.46 -62.82
N ASP A 403 -13.00 26.50 -61.91
CA ASP A 403 -14.26 26.33 -61.19
C ASP A 403 -14.40 27.29 -60.00
N LEU A 404 -13.33 27.99 -59.63
CA LEU A 404 -13.24 28.90 -58.48
C LEU A 404 -13.65 28.25 -57.14
N LEU A 405 -13.62 26.92 -57.06
CA LEU A 405 -13.92 26.19 -55.83
C LEU A 405 -12.70 26.14 -54.89
N PRO A 406 -12.91 25.89 -53.58
CA PRO A 406 -11.80 25.71 -52.66
C PRO A 406 -10.88 24.58 -53.10
N VAL A 407 -9.58 24.87 -53.23
CA VAL A 407 -8.58 23.88 -53.64
C VAL A 407 -8.40 22.78 -52.58
N PRO A 408 -7.89 21.59 -52.94
CA PRO A 408 -7.77 20.45 -52.03
C PRO A 408 -7.02 20.76 -50.73
N GLU A 409 -6.05 21.66 -50.76
CA GLU A 409 -5.26 22.10 -49.60
C GLU A 409 -6.14 22.81 -48.56
N VAL A 410 -7.15 23.57 -49.00
CA VAL A 410 -8.14 24.22 -48.10
C VAL A 410 -8.92 23.14 -47.35
N ARG A 411 -9.42 22.12 -48.06
CA ARG A 411 -10.15 21.00 -47.44
C ARG A 411 -9.29 20.20 -46.47
N GLN A 412 -8.01 19.95 -46.82
CA GLN A 412 -7.06 19.27 -45.95
C GLN A 412 -6.77 20.08 -44.68
N CYS A 413 -6.60 21.40 -44.81
CA CYS A 413 -6.38 22.29 -43.67
C CYS A 413 -7.61 22.33 -42.74
N LEU A 414 -8.82 22.40 -43.30
CA LEU A 414 -10.06 22.30 -42.54
C LEU A 414 -10.23 20.93 -41.86
N SER A 415 -9.83 19.84 -42.52
CA SER A 415 -9.84 18.51 -41.92
C SER A 415 -8.89 18.42 -40.71
N LEU A 416 -7.68 18.98 -40.82
CA LEU A 416 -6.75 19.09 -39.69
C LEU A 416 -7.38 19.91 -38.54
N TYR A 417 -7.93 21.08 -38.86
CA TYR A 417 -8.61 21.94 -37.90
C TYR A 417 -9.74 21.20 -37.17
N HIS A 418 -10.62 20.53 -37.90
CA HIS A 418 -11.71 19.74 -37.32
C HIS A 418 -11.22 18.58 -36.45
N GLY A 419 -10.15 17.90 -36.88
CA GLY A 419 -9.54 16.83 -36.09
C GLY A 419 -9.01 17.32 -34.74
N LEU A 420 -8.35 18.49 -34.73
CA LEU A 420 -7.82 19.11 -33.51
C LEU A 420 -8.95 19.64 -32.63
N ILE A 421 -9.92 20.36 -33.21
CA ILE A 421 -11.01 20.99 -32.46
C ILE A 421 -11.96 19.95 -31.82
N SER A 422 -12.17 18.81 -32.49
CA SER A 422 -13.00 17.72 -31.97
C SER A 422 -12.43 17.15 -30.68
N ILE A 423 -11.10 17.07 -30.58
CA ILE A 423 -10.42 16.70 -29.33
C ILE A 423 -10.51 17.88 -28.37
N ALA A 424 -10.25 19.10 -28.86
CA ALA A 424 -10.16 20.34 -28.08
C ALA A 424 -11.45 20.67 -27.28
N VAL A 425 -12.61 20.25 -27.78
CA VAL A 425 -13.91 20.51 -27.15
C VAL A 425 -14.36 19.38 -26.23
N LYS A 426 -13.91 18.14 -26.47
CA LYS A 426 -14.37 16.96 -25.74
C LYS A 426 -13.78 16.81 -24.34
N THR A 427 -12.64 17.43 -24.05
CA THR A 427 -11.99 17.32 -22.73
C THR A 427 -11.88 18.68 -22.03
N GLY A 428 -12.68 18.89 -20.98
CA GLY A 428 -12.87 20.20 -20.35
C GLY A 428 -11.61 20.88 -19.77
N ASP A 429 -10.51 20.15 -19.56
CA ASP A 429 -9.25 20.64 -18.97
C ASP A 429 -8.19 21.10 -20.00
N LEU A 430 -8.57 21.28 -21.26
CA LEU A 430 -7.63 21.40 -22.38
C LEU A 430 -6.83 22.70 -22.50
N ASN A 431 -7.04 23.67 -21.62
CA ASN A 431 -6.16 24.84 -21.51
C ASN A 431 -4.68 24.43 -21.33
N LEU A 432 -4.42 23.18 -20.92
CA LEU A 432 -3.07 22.64 -20.76
C LEU A 432 -2.36 22.24 -22.08
N LEU A 433 -3.09 21.93 -23.16
CA LEU A 433 -2.50 21.60 -24.46
C LEU A 433 -2.63 22.76 -25.45
N LEU A 434 -3.81 22.93 -26.05
CA LEU A 434 -4.09 24.01 -27.00
C LEU A 434 -5.54 24.43 -26.85
N GLU A 435 -5.74 25.71 -26.54
CA GLU A 435 -7.04 26.34 -26.58
C GLU A 435 -7.56 26.39 -28.02
N PRO A 436 -8.89 26.34 -28.24
CA PRO A 436 -9.51 26.55 -29.54
C PRO A 436 -8.91 27.73 -30.31
N GLU A 437 -8.73 28.88 -29.65
CA GLU A 437 -8.18 30.12 -30.21
C GLU A 437 -6.78 29.90 -30.79
N ARG A 438 -5.93 29.14 -30.10
CA ARG A 438 -4.59 28.81 -30.58
C ARG A 438 -4.63 27.89 -31.79
N ILE A 439 -5.56 26.94 -31.81
CA ILE A 439 -5.75 26.07 -32.98
C ILE A 439 -6.18 26.90 -34.19
N TYR A 440 -7.07 27.87 -34.01
CA TYR A 440 -7.44 28.83 -35.06
C TYR A 440 -6.23 29.62 -35.56
N GLU A 441 -5.43 30.18 -34.64
CA GLU A 441 -4.21 30.95 -34.97
C GLU A 441 -3.18 30.15 -35.75
N TYR A 442 -2.96 28.88 -35.41
CA TYR A 442 -1.95 28.05 -36.08
C TYR A 442 -2.43 27.42 -37.40
N VAL A 443 -3.74 27.26 -37.59
CA VAL A 443 -4.30 26.53 -38.75
C VAL A 443 -5.05 27.43 -39.71
N LEU A 444 -6.02 28.21 -39.21
CA LEU A 444 -6.95 28.95 -40.05
C LEU A 444 -6.45 30.36 -40.40
N GLU A 445 -5.74 31.04 -39.51
CA GLU A 445 -5.17 32.36 -39.82
C GLU A 445 -4.16 32.29 -41.00
N PRO A 446 -3.20 31.34 -41.06
CA PRO A 446 -2.32 31.20 -42.22
C PRO A 446 -3.06 30.76 -43.49
N LEU A 447 -4.12 29.96 -43.35
CA LEU A 447 -4.97 29.54 -44.46
C LEU A 447 -5.69 30.74 -45.08
N ILE A 448 -6.30 31.61 -44.27
CA ILE A 448 -6.99 32.81 -44.75
C ILE A 448 -6.03 33.71 -45.52
N GLN A 449 -4.84 33.96 -44.97
CA GLN A 449 -3.80 34.77 -45.63
C GLN A 449 -3.36 34.15 -46.96
N THR A 450 -3.18 32.83 -46.99
CA THR A 450 -2.73 32.12 -48.21
C THR A 450 -3.83 32.04 -49.27
N VAL A 451 -5.11 31.94 -48.87
CA VAL A 451 -6.26 32.06 -49.77
C VAL A 451 -6.23 33.42 -50.48
N GLN A 452 -6.08 34.51 -49.73
CA GLN A 452 -6.03 35.86 -50.31
C GLN A 452 -4.85 36.02 -51.28
N LEU A 453 -3.65 35.57 -50.89
CA LEU A 453 -2.46 35.60 -51.75
C LEU A 453 -2.58 34.71 -53.00
N SER A 454 -3.30 33.59 -52.90
CA SER A 454 -3.55 32.71 -54.04
C SER A 454 -4.59 33.31 -54.98
N ALA A 455 -5.58 34.02 -54.44
CA ALA A 455 -6.60 34.71 -55.20
C ALA A 455 -5.98 35.79 -56.11
N THR A 456 -4.96 36.54 -55.66
CA THR A 456 -4.31 37.58 -56.48
C THR A 456 -3.59 37.06 -57.73
N ARG A 457 -3.52 35.74 -57.93
CA ARG A 457 -2.97 35.12 -59.15
C ARG A 457 -4.02 34.98 -60.27
N LEU A 458 -5.29 35.20 -59.95
CA LEU A 458 -6.39 35.22 -60.91
C LEU A 458 -6.38 36.52 -61.72
N LYS A 459 -7.02 36.50 -62.89
CA LYS A 459 -6.86 37.58 -63.89
C LYS A 459 -7.90 38.68 -63.76
N SER A 460 -9.06 38.36 -63.19
CA SER A 460 -10.17 39.27 -63.05
C SER A 460 -10.54 39.46 -61.58
N ASP A 461 -10.89 40.69 -61.19
CA ASP A 461 -11.38 41.01 -59.85
C ASP A 461 -12.64 40.20 -59.49
N ILE A 462 -13.43 39.80 -60.49
CA ILE A 462 -14.58 38.90 -60.32
C ILE A 462 -14.11 37.52 -59.87
N GLU A 463 -13.14 36.93 -60.57
CA GLU A 463 -12.61 35.60 -60.24
C GLU A 463 -11.97 35.59 -58.84
N VAL A 464 -11.20 36.64 -58.52
CA VAL A 464 -10.61 36.87 -57.20
C VAL A 464 -11.67 36.85 -56.11
N SER A 465 -12.76 37.59 -56.32
CA SER A 465 -13.83 37.75 -55.34
C SER A 465 -14.64 36.47 -55.14
N VAL A 466 -15.04 35.79 -56.22
CA VAL A 466 -15.79 34.53 -56.14
C VAL A 466 -14.98 33.43 -55.44
N PHE A 467 -13.72 33.24 -55.82
CA PHE A 467 -12.85 32.25 -55.16
C PHE A 467 -12.66 32.57 -53.68
N THR A 468 -12.42 33.84 -53.35
CA THR A 468 -12.24 34.29 -51.96
C THR A 468 -13.51 34.05 -51.14
N ILE A 469 -14.70 34.41 -51.65
CA ILE A 469 -15.99 34.15 -50.99
C ILE A 469 -16.17 32.65 -50.75
N ASN A 470 -15.90 31.82 -51.74
CA ASN A 470 -16.03 30.36 -51.63
C ASN A 470 -15.15 29.78 -50.51
N CYS A 471 -13.88 30.19 -50.46
CA CYS A 471 -12.96 29.76 -49.41
C CYS A 471 -13.35 30.30 -48.03
N LEU A 472 -13.72 31.58 -47.94
CA LEU A 472 -14.12 32.19 -46.66
C LEU A 472 -15.41 31.59 -46.11
N THR A 473 -16.35 31.23 -46.97
CA THR A 473 -17.62 30.63 -46.57
C THR A 473 -17.44 29.25 -45.97
N VAL A 474 -16.57 28.40 -46.56
CA VAL A 474 -16.27 27.09 -45.97
C VAL A 474 -15.48 27.20 -44.66
N ILE A 475 -14.60 28.20 -44.53
CA ILE A 475 -13.87 28.47 -43.28
C ILE A 475 -14.83 28.99 -42.20
N ARG A 476 -15.74 29.91 -42.55
CA ARG A 476 -16.78 30.44 -41.66
C ARG A 476 -17.67 29.32 -41.12
N SER A 477 -18.12 28.43 -42.00
CA SER A 477 -18.92 27.27 -41.64
C SER A 477 -18.18 26.38 -40.63
N ALA A 478 -16.90 26.11 -40.87
CA ALA A 478 -16.07 25.27 -39.99
C ALA A 478 -15.91 25.82 -38.55
N ILE A 479 -16.08 27.13 -38.35
CA ILE A 479 -15.93 27.79 -37.04
C ILE A 479 -17.26 28.23 -36.40
N SER A 480 -18.37 28.06 -37.11
CA SER A 480 -19.67 28.66 -36.77
C SER A 480 -20.25 28.21 -35.42
N GLU A 481 -19.98 26.96 -35.02
CA GLU A 481 -20.52 26.38 -33.79
C GLU A 481 -19.71 26.73 -32.53
N ILE A 482 -18.56 27.41 -32.67
CA ILE A 482 -17.64 27.67 -31.55
C ILE A 482 -17.96 29.02 -30.92
N SER A 483 -18.55 28.97 -29.72
CA SER A 483 -19.03 30.16 -29.00
C SER A 483 -18.00 31.28 -28.79
N ALA A 484 -16.72 30.94 -28.65
CA ALA A 484 -15.64 31.90 -28.45
C ALA A 484 -15.27 32.68 -29.73
N PHE A 485 -15.70 32.22 -30.90
CA PHE A 485 -15.24 32.74 -32.19
C PHE A 485 -16.13 33.81 -32.83
N LYS A 486 -17.05 34.41 -32.06
CA LYS A 486 -17.94 35.48 -32.56
C LYS A 486 -17.19 36.59 -33.31
N LYS A 487 -16.11 37.12 -32.73
CA LYS A 487 -15.29 38.18 -33.37
C LYS A 487 -14.58 37.70 -34.64
N LYS A 488 -14.18 36.43 -34.70
CA LYS A 488 -13.54 35.84 -35.88
C LYS A 488 -14.55 35.61 -36.99
N ILE A 489 -15.78 35.21 -36.64
CA ILE A 489 -16.91 35.12 -37.57
C ILE A 489 -17.24 36.50 -38.14
N GLU A 490 -17.39 37.53 -37.30
CA GLU A 490 -17.63 38.91 -37.73
C GLU A 490 -16.54 39.43 -38.68
N MET A 491 -15.28 39.08 -38.42
CA MET A 491 -14.16 39.44 -39.29
C MET A 491 -14.26 38.76 -40.66
N ILE A 492 -14.60 37.47 -40.71
CA ILE A 492 -14.79 36.75 -41.97
C ILE A 492 -16.01 37.29 -42.72
N ASP A 493 -17.09 37.61 -42.02
CA ASP A 493 -18.30 38.19 -42.60
C ASP A 493 -17.99 39.55 -43.25
N ALA A 494 -17.19 40.39 -42.60
CA ALA A 494 -16.73 41.66 -43.19
C ALA A 494 -15.85 41.45 -44.44
N MET A 495 -15.03 40.40 -44.45
CA MET A 495 -14.22 40.05 -45.63
C MET A 495 -15.07 39.53 -46.79
N ILE A 496 -16.09 38.71 -46.50
CA ILE A 496 -17.05 38.25 -47.51
C ILE A 496 -17.80 39.46 -48.07
N GLU A 497 -18.30 40.35 -47.22
CA GLU A 497 -19.05 41.54 -47.64
C GLU A 497 -18.20 42.45 -48.54
N GLY A 498 -16.92 42.67 -48.20
CA GLY A 498 -16.02 43.46 -49.03
C GLY A 498 -15.76 42.85 -50.42
N ASN A 499 -15.74 41.53 -50.57
CA ASN A 499 -15.64 40.87 -51.88
C ASN A 499 -16.98 40.92 -52.63
N SER A 500 -18.11 40.81 -51.91
CA SER A 500 -19.44 41.00 -52.47
C SER A 500 -19.62 42.42 -53.04
N ASP A 501 -19.07 43.44 -52.39
CA ASP A 501 -19.08 44.82 -52.89
C ASP A 501 -18.37 44.97 -54.24
N VAL A 502 -17.23 44.28 -54.42
CA VAL A 502 -16.49 44.26 -55.69
C VAL A 502 -17.33 43.59 -56.78
N LEU A 503 -17.93 42.42 -56.48
CA LEU A 503 -18.80 41.71 -57.42
C LEU A 503 -19.99 42.57 -57.83
N VAL A 504 -20.70 43.15 -56.87
CA VAL A 504 -21.86 44.01 -57.13
C VAL A 504 -21.47 45.21 -57.98
N SER A 505 -20.36 45.87 -57.65
CA SER A 505 -19.87 47.03 -58.42
C SER A 505 -19.58 46.68 -59.88
N VAL A 506 -18.90 45.56 -60.13
CA VAL A 506 -18.53 45.14 -61.49
C VAL A 506 -19.77 44.67 -62.27
N GLN A 507 -20.60 43.84 -61.66
CA GLN A 507 -21.81 43.29 -62.30
C GLN A 507 -22.82 44.39 -62.63
N VAL A 508 -23.09 45.31 -61.69
CA VAL A 508 -23.99 46.44 -61.94
C VAL A 508 -23.44 47.35 -63.04
N SER A 509 -22.14 47.60 -63.08
CA SER A 509 -21.54 48.39 -64.16
C SER A 509 -21.74 47.74 -65.53
N GLU A 510 -21.53 46.42 -65.62
CA GLU A 510 -21.78 45.65 -66.84
C GLU A 510 -23.27 45.63 -67.24
N MET A 511 -24.19 45.51 -66.27
CA MET A 511 -25.63 45.64 -66.50
C MET A 511 -25.99 46.99 -67.10
N LEU A 512 -25.45 48.07 -66.53
CA LEU A 512 -25.73 49.44 -66.96
C LEU A 512 -25.19 49.71 -68.37
N GLU A 513 -24.02 49.16 -68.70
CA GLU A 513 -23.44 49.25 -70.04
C GLU A 513 -24.28 48.49 -71.06
N LYS A 514 -24.60 47.21 -70.79
CA LYS A 514 -25.39 46.36 -71.69
C LYS A 514 -26.83 46.84 -71.87
N SER A 515 -27.39 47.51 -70.86
CA SER A 515 -28.74 48.08 -70.94
C SER A 515 -28.80 49.44 -71.64
N GLY A 516 -27.65 50.04 -71.97
CA GLY A 516 -27.56 51.30 -72.72
C GLY A 516 -27.83 52.57 -71.89
N ILE A 517 -28.04 52.45 -70.57
CA ILE A 517 -28.39 53.59 -69.71
C ILE A 517 -27.19 54.17 -68.95
N LEU A 518 -26.02 53.54 -69.00
CA LEU A 518 -24.83 54.02 -68.29
C LEU A 518 -24.42 55.44 -68.72
N GLU A 519 -24.27 55.68 -70.03
CA GLU A 519 -23.91 57.01 -70.55
C GLU A 519 -24.97 58.06 -70.20
N LEU A 520 -26.24 57.67 -70.25
CA LEU A 520 -27.36 58.54 -69.91
C LEU A 520 -27.31 58.94 -68.43
N TYR A 521 -27.07 57.98 -67.54
CA TYR A 521 -26.89 58.21 -66.10
C TYR A 521 -25.71 59.16 -65.81
N GLN A 522 -24.57 58.94 -66.47
CA GLN A 522 -23.38 59.79 -66.33
C GLN A 522 -23.65 61.23 -66.78
N LYS A 523 -24.29 61.43 -67.93
CA LYS A 523 -24.65 62.76 -68.45
C LYS A 523 -25.62 63.46 -67.50
N PHE A 524 -26.63 62.78 -66.97
CA PHE A 524 -27.56 63.36 -66.00
C PHE A 524 -26.89 63.77 -64.69
N ASN A 525 -25.93 62.99 -64.18
CA ASN A 525 -25.19 63.33 -62.98
C ASN A 525 -24.16 64.45 -63.19
N ALA A 526 -23.62 64.59 -64.40
CA ALA A 526 -22.69 65.66 -64.74
C ALA A 526 -23.36 67.04 -64.83
N VAL A 527 -24.70 67.09 -64.93
CA VAL A 527 -25.43 68.36 -65.01
C VAL A 527 -25.35 69.09 -63.67
N ASN A 528 -24.91 70.35 -63.73
CA ASN A 528 -24.83 71.20 -62.55
C ASN A 528 -26.25 71.48 -62.00
N PRO A 529 -26.53 71.21 -60.71
CA PRO A 529 -27.84 71.47 -60.10
C PRO A 529 -28.33 72.92 -60.22
N ALA A 530 -27.41 73.88 -60.46
CA ALA A 530 -27.75 75.29 -60.64
C ALA A 530 -28.25 75.66 -62.04
N GLU A 531 -28.10 74.78 -63.04
CA GLU A 531 -28.57 75.07 -64.40
C GLU A 531 -30.10 74.98 -64.49
N LYS A 532 -30.71 76.09 -64.93
CA LYS A 532 -32.17 76.19 -65.14
C LYS A 532 -32.65 75.77 -66.53
N LYS A 533 -31.74 75.31 -67.40
CA LYS A 533 -32.09 74.90 -68.76
C LYS A 533 -32.74 73.51 -68.73
N PRO A 534 -33.77 73.24 -69.56
CA PRO A 534 -34.31 71.91 -69.69
C PRO A 534 -33.23 70.92 -70.14
N LEU A 535 -33.12 69.77 -69.48
CA LEU A 535 -32.13 68.75 -69.80
C LEU A 535 -32.23 68.27 -71.26
N SER A 536 -33.43 68.28 -71.84
CA SER A 536 -33.67 67.93 -73.25
C SER A 536 -32.97 68.83 -74.26
N THR A 537 -32.46 69.99 -73.84
CA THR A 537 -31.69 70.92 -74.69
C THR A 537 -30.18 70.75 -74.59
N LEU A 538 -29.69 69.87 -73.70
CA LEU A 538 -28.26 69.63 -73.51
C LEU A 538 -27.76 68.55 -74.49
N PRO A 539 -26.52 68.69 -75.02
CA PRO A 539 -25.94 67.71 -75.94
C PRO A 539 -25.87 66.29 -75.36
N GLY A 540 -26.40 65.32 -76.09
CA GLY A 540 -26.45 63.92 -75.67
C GLY A 540 -27.55 63.59 -74.66
N LEU A 541 -28.43 64.55 -74.33
CA LEU A 541 -29.62 64.41 -73.49
C LEU A 541 -30.90 64.80 -74.25
N GLU A 542 -30.83 64.95 -75.57
CA GLU A 542 -31.97 65.24 -76.43
C GLU A 542 -33.02 64.13 -76.36
N SER A 543 -34.30 64.47 -76.53
CA SER A 543 -35.41 63.51 -76.42
C SER A 543 -35.26 62.29 -77.34
N THR A 544 -34.61 62.43 -78.50
CA THR A 544 -34.32 61.31 -79.42
C THR A 544 -33.30 60.34 -78.82
N THR A 545 -32.17 60.84 -78.33
CA THR A 545 -31.10 60.03 -77.73
C THR A 545 -31.57 59.34 -76.45
N VAL A 546 -32.36 60.06 -75.64
CA VAL A 546 -32.99 59.47 -74.44
C VAL A 546 -34.00 58.40 -74.83
N GLY A 547 -34.83 58.64 -75.84
CA GLY A 547 -35.79 57.66 -76.35
C GLY A 547 -35.11 56.39 -76.86
N GLU A 548 -34.02 56.51 -77.61
CA GLU A 548 -33.21 55.37 -78.08
C GLU A 548 -32.64 54.55 -76.92
N ALA A 549 -32.09 55.21 -75.89
CA ALA A 549 -31.59 54.55 -74.69
C ALA A 549 -32.68 53.79 -73.92
N ILE A 550 -33.90 54.36 -73.81
CA ILE A 550 -35.05 53.69 -73.15
C ILE A 550 -35.52 52.46 -73.94
N VAL A 551 -35.52 52.54 -75.28
CA VAL A 551 -35.84 51.39 -76.14
C VAL A 551 -34.81 50.28 -75.95
N MET A 552 -33.51 50.62 -75.95
CA MET A 552 -32.43 49.67 -75.69
C MET A 552 -32.55 49.03 -74.30
N PHE A 553 -32.87 49.82 -73.28
CA PHE A 553 -33.14 49.32 -71.92
C PHE A 553 -34.32 48.34 -71.88
N THR A 554 -35.41 48.65 -72.58
CA THR A 554 -36.60 47.79 -72.64
C THR A 554 -36.28 46.47 -73.35
N GLN A 555 -35.48 46.51 -74.43
CA GLN A 555 -34.99 45.31 -75.11
C GLN A 555 -34.08 44.47 -74.22
N TYR A 556 -33.17 45.12 -73.47
CA TYR A 556 -32.32 44.47 -72.49
C TYR A 556 -33.15 43.72 -71.43
N LEU A 557 -34.17 44.36 -70.84
CA LEU A 557 -35.03 43.71 -69.85
C LEU A 557 -35.79 42.51 -70.45
N HIS A 558 -36.32 42.64 -71.67
CA HIS A 558 -37.03 41.53 -72.32
C HIS A 558 -36.12 40.32 -72.56
N ASN A 559 -34.86 40.57 -72.95
CA ASN A 559 -33.88 39.52 -73.21
C ASN A 559 -33.35 38.87 -71.92
N HIS A 560 -33.06 39.67 -70.88
CA HIS A 560 -32.47 39.17 -69.63
C HIS A 560 -33.47 38.53 -68.67
N ALA A 561 -34.74 38.97 -68.67
CA ALA A 561 -35.81 38.38 -67.84
C ALA A 561 -36.01 36.87 -68.08
N SER A 562 -35.66 36.40 -69.27
CA SER A 562 -35.89 35.03 -69.72
C SER A 562 -34.71 34.09 -69.44
N SER A 563 -33.55 34.62 -69.04
CA SER A 563 -32.30 33.88 -69.04
C SER A 563 -31.71 33.73 -67.63
N ASP A 564 -31.66 32.49 -67.14
CA ASP A 564 -30.79 32.05 -66.02
C ASP A 564 -29.30 32.31 -66.28
N HIS A 565 -28.94 32.71 -67.50
CA HIS A 565 -27.57 32.94 -67.96
C HIS A 565 -26.93 34.26 -67.52
N THR A 566 -27.63 35.09 -66.73
CA THR A 566 -27.18 36.48 -66.59
C THR A 566 -25.84 36.60 -65.83
N TYR A 567 -25.44 35.62 -65.01
CA TYR A 567 -24.08 35.54 -64.46
C TYR A 567 -23.65 34.07 -64.28
N ASP A 568 -23.05 33.47 -65.31
CA ASP A 568 -22.42 32.13 -65.24
C ASP A 568 -21.46 32.01 -64.04
N ILE A 569 -20.82 33.12 -63.66
CA ILE A 569 -19.89 33.19 -62.53
C ILE A 569 -20.58 33.18 -61.15
N ASP A 570 -21.82 33.66 -61.04
CA ASP A 570 -22.57 33.60 -59.77
C ASP A 570 -22.91 32.15 -59.42
N GLN A 571 -23.11 31.29 -60.43
CA GLN A 571 -23.35 29.86 -60.22
C GLN A 571 -22.14 29.17 -59.59
N GLN A 572 -20.94 29.77 -59.67
CA GLN A 572 -19.73 29.26 -59.05
C GLN A 572 -19.60 29.65 -57.57
N ILE A 573 -20.38 30.61 -57.08
CA ILE A 573 -20.44 30.91 -55.64
C ILE A 573 -21.15 29.76 -54.93
N LEU A 574 -20.48 29.10 -53.99
CA LEU A 574 -20.92 27.85 -53.38
C LEU A 574 -22.16 28.02 -52.49
N ALA A 575 -22.20 29.07 -51.66
CA ALA A 575 -23.33 29.31 -50.76
C ALA A 575 -24.51 29.99 -51.48
N SER A 576 -25.67 29.35 -51.40
CA SER A 576 -26.93 29.86 -51.94
C SER A 576 -27.33 31.20 -51.34
N GLU A 577 -27.12 31.38 -50.03
CA GLU A 577 -27.44 32.62 -49.32
C GLU A 577 -26.62 33.80 -49.85
N GLU A 578 -25.31 33.62 -50.08
CA GLU A 578 -24.44 34.66 -50.62
C GLU A 578 -24.76 34.96 -52.09
N ARG A 579 -25.02 33.90 -52.90
CA ARG A 579 -25.53 34.06 -54.28
C ARG A 579 -26.79 34.91 -54.32
N GLN A 580 -27.75 34.62 -53.44
CA GLN A 580 -29.00 35.35 -53.41
C GLN A 580 -28.79 36.80 -52.96
N ARG A 581 -27.97 37.03 -51.93
CA ARG A 581 -27.68 38.37 -51.41
C ARG A 581 -27.03 39.25 -52.49
N ILE A 582 -26.04 38.74 -53.22
CA ILE A 582 -25.38 39.48 -54.31
C ILE A 582 -26.37 39.82 -55.42
N ARG A 583 -27.20 38.86 -55.85
CA ARG A 583 -28.24 39.10 -56.86
C ARG A 583 -29.26 40.16 -56.42
N GLU A 584 -29.74 40.09 -55.18
CA GLU A 584 -30.66 41.10 -54.63
C GLU A 584 -30.02 42.50 -54.58
N ARG A 585 -28.73 42.58 -54.20
CA ARG A 585 -27.97 43.82 -54.19
C ARG A 585 -27.76 44.39 -55.60
N ASN A 586 -27.43 43.55 -56.59
CA ASN A 586 -27.32 43.95 -58.00
C ASN A 586 -28.61 44.58 -58.50
N THR A 587 -29.73 43.89 -58.27
CA THR A 587 -31.06 44.39 -58.65
C THR A 587 -31.35 45.73 -57.96
N LEU A 588 -31.05 45.85 -56.66
CA LEU A 588 -31.29 47.08 -55.91
C LEU A 588 -30.45 48.27 -56.43
N GLU A 589 -29.14 48.08 -56.66
CA GLU A 589 -28.26 49.14 -57.17
C GLU A 589 -28.60 49.53 -58.61
N PHE A 590 -28.90 48.56 -59.47
CA PHE A 590 -29.36 48.81 -60.83
C PHE A 590 -30.68 49.59 -60.85
N LEU A 591 -31.64 49.24 -59.98
CA LEU A 591 -32.90 49.94 -59.82
C LEU A 591 -32.72 51.38 -59.30
N LYS A 592 -31.74 51.64 -58.42
CA LYS A 592 -31.44 53.02 -57.98
C LYS A 592 -31.03 53.92 -59.14
N VAL A 593 -30.18 53.40 -60.04
CA VAL A 593 -29.75 54.13 -61.25
C VAL A 593 -30.95 54.39 -62.17
N TYR A 594 -31.75 53.35 -62.44
CA TYR A 594 -32.95 53.51 -63.26
C TYR A 594 -33.96 54.49 -62.66
N LYS A 595 -34.21 54.41 -61.35
CA LYS A 595 -35.07 55.34 -60.62
C LYS A 595 -34.60 56.78 -60.76
N MET A 596 -33.30 57.04 -60.64
CA MET A 596 -32.76 58.38 -60.85
C MET A 596 -33.04 58.89 -62.27
N ILE A 597 -32.92 58.04 -63.28
CA ILE A 597 -33.25 58.39 -64.67
C ILE A 597 -34.74 58.72 -64.76
N VAL A 598 -35.62 57.84 -64.28
CA VAL A 598 -37.07 58.03 -64.28
C VAL A 598 -37.48 59.33 -63.58
N ASP A 599 -36.88 59.67 -62.45
CA ASP A 599 -37.15 60.92 -61.72
C ASP A 599 -36.76 62.16 -62.55
N ARG A 600 -35.68 62.08 -63.35
CA ARG A 600 -35.29 63.15 -64.28
C ARG A 600 -36.25 63.23 -65.47
N LEU A 601 -36.71 62.11 -66.00
CA LEU A 601 -37.66 62.09 -67.12
C LEU A 601 -39.05 62.58 -66.72
N GLY A 602 -39.51 62.21 -65.53
CA GLY A 602 -40.80 62.60 -64.99
C GLY A 602 -40.88 64.06 -64.51
N ASN A 603 -39.74 64.75 -64.38
CA ASN A 603 -39.73 66.15 -63.99
C ASN A 603 -40.03 67.05 -65.22
N PRO A 604 -41.18 67.75 -65.25
CA PRO A 604 -41.59 68.56 -66.40
C PRO A 604 -40.62 69.71 -66.71
N THR A 605 -39.79 70.16 -65.76
CA THR A 605 -38.78 71.20 -66.02
C THR A 605 -37.70 70.77 -67.00
N ASN A 606 -37.51 69.45 -67.17
CA ASN A 606 -36.46 68.90 -68.00
C ASN A 606 -36.84 68.81 -69.48
N GLY A 607 -38.10 69.09 -69.84
CA GLY A 607 -38.55 69.27 -71.22
C GLY A 607 -38.64 67.98 -72.04
N TYR A 608 -38.89 66.85 -71.39
CA TYR A 608 -39.17 65.56 -72.05
C TYR A 608 -40.68 65.40 -72.25
N GLU A 609 -41.12 65.29 -73.50
CA GLU A 609 -42.54 65.09 -73.87
C GLU A 609 -42.71 63.74 -74.57
N ASN A 610 -43.76 62.98 -74.21
CA ASN A 610 -44.15 61.70 -74.84
C ASN A 610 -43.11 60.55 -74.80
N LEU A 611 -42.22 60.52 -73.81
CA LEU A 611 -41.34 59.36 -73.59
C LEU A 611 -42.05 58.27 -72.78
N HIS A 612 -42.10 57.05 -73.33
CA HIS A 612 -42.65 55.89 -72.65
C HIS A 612 -41.52 55.09 -71.98
N TYR A 613 -41.45 55.15 -70.66
CA TYR A 613 -40.55 54.34 -69.84
C TYR A 613 -41.37 53.41 -68.92
N LEU A 614 -40.77 52.29 -68.52
CA LEU A 614 -41.43 51.29 -67.68
C LEU A 614 -41.56 51.80 -66.24
N PRO A 615 -42.69 51.54 -65.56
CA PRO A 615 -42.81 51.80 -64.12
C PRO A 615 -41.71 51.07 -63.33
N ILE A 616 -41.24 51.68 -62.25
CA ILE A 616 -40.17 51.11 -61.41
C ILE A 616 -40.61 49.75 -60.85
N GLU A 617 -41.87 49.60 -60.43
CA GLU A 617 -42.37 48.32 -59.90
C GLU A 617 -42.37 47.22 -60.99
N HIS A 618 -42.58 47.60 -62.25
CA HIS A 618 -42.54 46.66 -63.36
C HIS A 618 -41.10 46.17 -63.60
N VAL A 619 -40.13 47.08 -63.65
CA VAL A 619 -38.71 46.72 -63.78
C VAL A 619 -38.26 45.86 -62.60
N GLU A 620 -38.65 46.22 -61.38
CA GLU A 620 -38.36 45.43 -60.18
C GLU A 620 -38.98 44.03 -60.26
N SER A 621 -40.23 43.90 -60.71
CA SER A 621 -40.88 42.59 -60.87
C SER A 621 -40.20 41.70 -61.90
N VAL A 622 -39.65 42.31 -62.96
CA VAL A 622 -38.93 41.61 -64.04
C VAL A 622 -37.54 41.16 -63.57
N LEU A 623 -36.90 41.92 -62.69
CA LEU A 623 -35.57 41.59 -62.15
C LEU A 623 -35.60 40.72 -60.89
N LYS A 624 -36.74 40.64 -60.19
CA LYS A 624 -36.91 39.75 -59.03
C LYS A 624 -37.01 38.30 -59.49
N PHE A 625 -35.98 37.52 -59.21
CA PHE A 625 -36.03 36.06 -59.31
C PHE A 625 -36.99 35.49 -58.25
N GLU A 626 -37.82 34.52 -58.63
CA GLU A 626 -38.51 33.68 -57.67
C GLU A 626 -37.45 33.06 -56.74
N LYS A 627 -37.64 33.16 -55.41
CA LYS A 627 -36.79 32.43 -54.45
C LYS A 627 -36.70 31.00 -54.92
N GLU A 628 -35.49 30.51 -55.21
CA GLU A 628 -35.23 29.09 -55.48
C GLU A 628 -36.04 28.30 -54.46
N LYS A 629 -37.08 27.58 -54.92
CA LYS A 629 -37.85 26.70 -54.05
C LYS A 629 -36.82 25.78 -53.42
N GLU A 630 -36.60 25.93 -52.12
CA GLU A 630 -35.88 24.93 -51.35
C GLU A 630 -36.54 23.60 -51.71
N ASN A 631 -35.81 22.74 -52.40
CA ASN A 631 -36.12 21.33 -52.47
C ASN A 631 -35.92 20.78 -51.05
N THR A 632 -36.76 21.19 -50.10
CA THR A 632 -37.12 20.35 -48.98
C THR A 632 -37.66 19.09 -49.62
N PRO A 633 -37.00 17.93 -49.49
CA PRO A 633 -37.51 16.72 -50.10
C PRO A 633 -38.86 16.45 -49.44
N SER A 634 -39.92 16.71 -50.20
CA SER A 634 -41.27 16.35 -49.82
C SER A 634 -41.26 14.83 -49.65
N SER A 635 -41.36 14.44 -48.38
CA SER A 635 -41.75 13.12 -47.91
C SER A 635 -42.80 12.51 -48.84
N ASN A 636 -42.34 11.65 -49.74
CA ASN A 636 -43.14 10.67 -50.49
C ASN A 636 -42.16 9.85 -51.32
N GLU A 637 -41.62 8.81 -50.69
CA GLU A 637 -41.58 7.44 -51.22
C GLU A 637 -40.78 6.59 -50.24
N SER A 638 -41.53 5.96 -49.36
CA SER A 638 -41.27 4.61 -48.89
C SER A 638 -40.64 3.76 -50.00
N GLU A 639 -39.44 3.22 -49.77
CA GLU A 639 -39.19 1.78 -49.88
C GLU A 639 -37.78 1.44 -49.38
N SER A 640 -37.79 0.78 -48.24
CA SER A 640 -36.76 -0.12 -47.73
C SER A 640 -36.22 -1.06 -48.80
N LEU A 641 -34.90 -1.26 -48.87
CA LEU A 641 -34.28 -2.57 -49.14
C LEU A 641 -32.76 -2.53 -48.88
N ALA A 642 -32.34 -3.48 -48.03
CA ALA A 642 -30.98 -3.90 -47.62
C ALA A 642 -30.23 -3.02 -46.62
#